data_AF-A0A7X7VFB5-F1
#
_entry.id   AF-A0A7X7VFB5-F1
#
_cell.length_a   1.000
_cell.length_b   1.000
_cell.length_c   1.000
_cell.angle_alpha   90.00
_cell.angle_beta   90.00
_cell.angle_gamma   90.00
#
_symmetry.space_group_name_H-M   'P 1'
#
loop_
_entity.id
_entity.type
_entity.pdbx_description
1 polymer ?
#
loop_
_entity_poly.entity_id
_entity_poly.type
_entity_poly.pdbx_seq_one_letter_code
_entity_poly.pdbx_strand_id
1 'polypeptide(L)'
;MKVAFSYFPSFPVAGQTVRFMDISTGNPGSWRWDFGDGTTSTDRNPTHVFRTFGFRRVTLTASDATSSKRMTRTVTVAASEEGASFGFSPTTPGPGQAVQFTDTTPGNPTSWSWDFGDGSTSSLKNPVHAFARAGNYTIYLMAMTGSGPKQANRAITVASMSVLSSSFTYSPAAPSAGQAVQFADTSAGSPTSWAWNFGDGSTSTLQNPGHVYATAGTKTVTLTVTNSSGSTNSASRTVTVAAAVAASFTFSPGSPAAGQTVQFTDTSAGSPTSWAWNFGDGSTSTLRNPGHVYATAGTKTVTLTVTNSSGSTNSASRTVTVAAALAASFTFGPGSPAAGQTVQFTDASTGSPASWAWNFGDGSTSTLRNPSHAFAAAGSYTVTLTASNAASSSSATRTVLVSGASSVVAAFSVSPAAPVEGQAVQFTDTSTGSPTSWSWNFNDGSTSGAQNPTHAFAAAGSYSVVLTASNMGGSSSATRVVAVTAKPADLTAAFAFSPSSPKIGDTVQFTDTSTGTPLVWLWDFGDGATSTAQNPGHAYGTAGSKTVTLTVSNASGSHSTTRSVSVSDGSPAVDLADRWIDWSGAGVPGGIAQYRDGGVNARPLGVSVLNYGADPTGARDCSTAFANAQSACPAGSVIYVPNGTYLLSGTVSLTSNRTWRGQSVTGAIIRFSGGGGFSTPAEWPPPSYSANGITVTAGATKGSRVLTVASTATFSVGGLVQLTQLTPSYMHVNSSNSWTAESWFGYDATRLSSIMFTVAAVDAAARTVTLDHPLPMNMTSSPLLMPRATLTRGVGFENLQFDCTRSTANQVIQIVNATSCWIYGCYFKRMYDRSAWFEEVTNCTFEHNHSDHGQGLGRNCEGLDFVGNACWCLVQDNTFHSAGYPMIMFGDWQGGCAGNVVGYNFLNGFNQGYDLSTAPLTADDSHGPSCVFNLWEGNEGEVFGNDGYYGSAGFGTYLRNRIWGTTSEMDYADQCCLELTHWSHMYTVVGNVLGTPAGSSWNTTGEYSQVYEASGTSFQAPQIYRLGYPDMGNRSYNGTASNPTSPTSYDTNVKATLVRHGNFDYVNQAVLWDPAISNRTLPASLYLASKPSWFGARAFPAIGPDVAGYRQDTPASARWAAYLASGNLSDLF
;
A
#
# COMPACT_ATOMS: atom_id res chain seq x y z
N MET A 1 -120.77 42.47 18.97
CA MET A 1 -120.15 42.41 17.63
C MET A 1 -120.68 43.50 16.69
N LYS A 2 -119.79 44.18 15.94
CA LYS A 2 -120.10 45.08 14.80
C LYS A 2 -119.43 44.49 13.57
N VAL A 3 -120.22 44.15 12.54
CA VAL A 3 -119.70 43.49 11.34
C VAL A 3 -119.29 44.54 10.32
N ALA A 4 -118.08 44.42 9.80
CA ALA A 4 -117.54 45.29 8.77
C ALA A 4 -116.50 44.54 7.95
N PHE A 5 -116.41 44.88 6.67
CA PHE A 5 -115.34 44.38 5.81
C PHE A 5 -114.77 45.46 4.92
N SER A 6 -113.51 45.28 4.55
CA SER A 6 -112.86 45.97 3.44
C SER A 6 -112.61 44.98 2.30
N TYR A 7 -112.34 45.51 1.12
CA TYR A 7 -111.95 44.72 -0.03
C TYR A 7 -110.95 45.49 -0.88
N PHE A 8 -110.08 44.76 -1.57
CA PHE A 8 -109.08 45.33 -2.47
C PHE A 8 -109.03 44.53 -3.77
N PRO A 9 -108.90 45.18 -4.95
CA PRO A 9 -108.84 46.64 -5.12
C PRO A 9 -110.19 47.31 -4.82
N SER A 10 -110.17 48.61 -4.54
CA SER A 10 -111.35 49.42 -4.25
C SER A 10 -112.33 49.52 -5.43
N PHE A 11 -111.84 49.25 -6.65
CA PHE A 11 -112.60 49.17 -7.91
C PHE A 11 -112.25 47.88 -8.65
N PRO A 12 -112.79 46.73 -8.23
CA PRO A 12 -112.51 45.47 -8.90
C PRO A 12 -113.17 45.42 -10.27
N VAL A 13 -112.57 44.69 -11.21
CA VAL A 13 -113.13 44.47 -12.55
C VAL A 13 -113.45 43.00 -12.78
N ALA A 14 -114.31 42.71 -13.75
CA ALA A 14 -114.69 41.33 -14.05
C ALA A 14 -113.44 40.49 -14.43
N GLY A 15 -113.26 39.34 -13.80
CA GLY A 15 -112.10 38.46 -13.97
C GLY A 15 -110.92 38.75 -13.03
N GLN A 16 -110.94 39.87 -12.29
CA GLN A 16 -109.90 40.19 -11.31
C GLN A 16 -110.14 39.47 -9.97
N THR A 17 -109.06 39.02 -9.33
CA THR A 17 -109.11 38.54 -7.95
C THR A 17 -109.28 39.71 -6.99
N VAL A 18 -110.38 39.70 -6.26
CA VAL A 18 -110.71 40.66 -5.21
C VAL A 18 -110.45 40.01 -3.87
N ARG A 19 -109.65 40.64 -3.03
CA ARG A 19 -109.38 40.17 -1.66
C ARG A 19 -110.37 40.85 -0.72
N PHE A 20 -111.12 40.05 0.03
CA PHE A 20 -112.04 40.51 1.06
C PHE A 20 -111.41 40.30 2.43
N MET A 21 -111.52 41.30 3.29
CA MET A 21 -110.93 41.29 4.62
C MET A 21 -111.98 41.60 5.67
N ASP A 22 -112.15 40.70 6.61
CA ASP A 22 -112.94 40.95 7.81
C ASP A 22 -112.22 41.99 8.69
N ILE A 23 -112.91 43.10 8.95
CA ILE A 23 -112.47 44.15 9.88
C ILE A 23 -113.53 44.35 10.99
N SER A 24 -114.34 43.32 11.25
CA SER A 24 -115.36 43.33 12.29
C SER A 24 -114.75 43.45 13.68
N THR A 25 -115.47 44.12 14.58
CA THR A 25 -115.08 44.25 16.00
C THR A 25 -115.95 43.37 16.90
N GLY A 26 -115.34 42.80 17.94
CA GLY A 26 -116.01 41.90 18.90
C GLY A 26 -115.86 40.41 18.63
N ASN A 27 -114.71 39.97 18.10
CA ASN A 27 -114.25 38.57 17.96
C ASN A 27 -115.29 37.56 17.43
N PRO A 28 -115.72 37.69 16.16
CA PRO A 28 -116.51 36.64 15.52
C PRO A 28 -115.76 35.29 15.50
N GLY A 29 -116.47 34.20 15.78
CA GLY A 29 -115.96 32.82 15.73
C GLY A 29 -116.22 32.09 14.42
N SER A 30 -117.07 32.63 13.54
CA SER A 30 -117.30 32.10 12.20
C SER A 30 -117.69 33.20 11.21
N TRP A 31 -117.34 32.99 9.93
CA TRP A 31 -117.62 33.91 8.82
C TRP A 31 -118.41 33.17 7.74
N ARG A 32 -119.33 33.89 7.11
CA ARG A 32 -119.97 33.49 5.86
C ARG A 32 -120.06 34.71 4.96
N TRP A 33 -119.27 34.68 3.91
CA TRP A 33 -119.31 35.60 2.80
C TRP A 33 -120.30 35.11 1.77
N ASP A 34 -121.16 36.00 1.32
CA ASP A 34 -121.96 35.85 0.13
C ASP A 34 -121.53 36.94 -0.84
N PHE A 35 -120.97 36.57 -1.97
CA PHE A 35 -120.41 37.54 -2.90
C PHE A 35 -121.49 38.18 -3.80
N GLY A 36 -122.74 37.70 -3.73
CA GLY A 36 -123.85 38.27 -4.50
C GLY A 36 -123.84 37.91 -5.99
N ASP A 37 -123.07 36.89 -6.38
CA ASP A 37 -123.07 36.26 -7.70
C ASP A 37 -123.34 34.74 -7.63
N GLY A 38 -123.86 34.27 -6.49
CA GLY A 38 -124.19 32.87 -6.23
C GLY A 38 -123.07 32.07 -5.56
N THR A 39 -121.89 32.66 -5.33
CA THR A 39 -120.81 32.01 -4.58
C THR A 39 -120.70 32.52 -3.15
N THR A 40 -120.12 31.67 -2.29
CA THR A 40 -119.93 31.97 -0.87
C THR A 40 -118.57 31.48 -0.39
N SER A 41 -118.03 32.06 0.68
CA SER A 41 -116.86 31.53 1.39
C SER A 41 -117.07 31.57 2.90
N THR A 42 -116.45 30.64 3.62
CA THR A 42 -116.42 30.63 5.10
C THR A 42 -115.09 31.12 5.68
N ASP A 43 -114.13 31.47 4.82
CA ASP A 43 -112.84 31.98 5.25
C ASP A 43 -113.01 33.34 5.93
N ARG A 44 -112.12 33.64 6.90
CA ARG A 44 -112.09 34.96 7.52
C ARG A 44 -111.80 36.06 6.50
N ASN A 45 -110.82 35.84 5.62
CA ASN A 45 -110.36 36.79 4.60
C ASN A 45 -110.27 36.12 3.22
N PRO A 46 -111.40 35.86 2.55
CA PRO A 46 -111.39 35.14 1.29
C PRO A 46 -110.90 36.01 0.14
N THR A 47 -110.45 35.35 -0.92
CA THR A 47 -110.35 35.96 -2.25
C THR A 47 -111.52 35.49 -3.11
N HIS A 48 -111.99 36.35 -4.00
CA HIS A 48 -113.08 36.02 -4.91
C HIS A 48 -112.91 36.70 -6.26
N VAL A 49 -113.30 36.03 -7.34
CA VAL A 49 -113.25 36.55 -8.71
C VAL A 49 -114.66 36.69 -9.24
N PHE A 50 -115.09 37.93 -9.46
CA PHE A 50 -116.36 38.21 -10.10
C PHE A 50 -116.23 38.00 -11.60
N ARG A 51 -116.93 37.01 -12.17
CA ARG A 51 -116.81 36.67 -13.60
C ARG A 51 -117.53 37.64 -14.54
N THR A 52 -118.41 38.47 -14.01
CA THR A 52 -119.22 39.42 -14.77
C THR A 52 -119.17 40.78 -14.07
N PHE A 53 -119.27 41.86 -14.86
CA PHE A 53 -119.33 43.22 -14.32
C PHE A 53 -120.74 43.56 -13.80
N GLY A 54 -120.84 44.67 -13.07
CA GLY A 54 -122.06 45.17 -12.44
C GLY A 54 -121.95 45.25 -10.93
N PHE A 55 -123.06 45.64 -10.31
CA PHE A 55 -123.13 45.77 -8.85
C PHE A 55 -123.28 44.39 -8.20
N ARG A 56 -122.45 44.10 -7.19
CA ARG A 56 -122.48 42.86 -6.42
C ARG A 56 -122.74 43.18 -4.96
N ARG A 57 -123.84 42.66 -4.42
CA ARG A 57 -124.16 42.83 -2.99
C ARG A 57 -123.37 41.83 -2.19
N VAL A 58 -122.15 42.20 -1.80
CA VAL A 58 -121.31 41.36 -0.96
C VAL A 58 -121.76 41.49 0.48
N THR A 59 -122.10 40.37 1.09
CA THR A 59 -122.55 40.28 2.47
C THR A 59 -121.57 39.45 3.27
N LEU A 60 -120.96 40.07 4.27
CA LEU A 60 -120.29 39.33 5.34
C LEU A 60 -121.30 39.10 6.46
N THR A 61 -121.54 37.84 6.79
CA THR A 61 -122.18 37.42 8.05
C THR A 61 -121.09 36.92 8.96
N ALA A 62 -120.91 37.58 10.10
CA ALA A 62 -120.03 37.11 11.15
C ALA A 62 -120.90 36.63 12.31
N SER A 63 -120.49 35.58 13.02
CA SER A 63 -121.25 35.04 14.15
C SER A 63 -120.33 34.71 15.32
N ASP A 64 -120.80 34.97 16.54
CA ASP A 64 -120.23 34.48 17.80
C ASP A 64 -121.21 33.49 18.47
N ALA A 65 -120.86 32.99 19.66
CA ALA A 65 -121.66 31.97 20.36
C ALA A 65 -123.06 32.44 20.79
N THR A 66 -123.36 33.74 20.75
CA THR A 66 -124.61 34.32 21.26
C THR A 66 -125.35 35.21 20.24
N SER A 67 -124.70 35.64 19.16
CA SER A 67 -125.28 36.51 18.15
C SER A 67 -124.71 36.33 16.75
N SER A 68 -125.57 36.48 15.73
CA SER A 68 -125.16 36.57 14.33
C SER A 68 -125.55 37.94 13.77
N LYS A 69 -124.61 38.63 13.14
CA LYS A 69 -124.84 39.93 12.51
C LYS A 69 -124.28 39.93 11.10
N ARG A 70 -124.86 40.76 10.22
CA ARG A 70 -124.42 40.88 8.83
C ARG A 70 -124.16 42.33 8.44
N MET A 71 -123.19 42.50 7.56
CA MET A 71 -122.90 43.75 6.86
C MET A 71 -122.93 43.47 5.36
N THR A 72 -123.72 44.23 4.63
CA THR A 72 -123.74 44.18 3.17
C THR A 72 -123.14 45.46 2.62
N ARG A 73 -122.19 45.34 1.69
CA ARG A 73 -121.71 46.47 0.88
C ARG A 73 -121.91 46.14 -0.59
N THR A 74 -122.31 47.14 -1.36
CA THR A 74 -122.28 47.03 -2.82
C THR A 74 -120.83 47.16 -3.28
N VAL A 75 -120.30 46.09 -3.86
CA VAL A 75 -119.04 46.09 -4.59
C VAL A 75 -119.39 46.35 -6.05
N THR A 76 -118.94 47.48 -6.58
CA THR A 76 -119.08 47.80 -8.00
C THR A 76 -117.96 47.11 -8.76
N VAL A 77 -118.31 46.05 -9.48
CA VAL A 77 -117.38 45.36 -10.37
C VAL A 77 -117.45 46.04 -11.74
N ALA A 78 -116.43 46.77 -12.13
CA ALA A 78 -116.44 47.48 -13.40
C ALA A 78 -116.15 46.53 -14.58
N ALA A 79 -116.64 46.90 -15.77
CA ALA A 79 -116.07 46.40 -17.01
C ALA A 79 -114.76 47.16 -17.24
N SER A 80 -113.64 46.45 -17.44
CA SER A 80 -112.38 47.07 -17.84
C SER A 80 -112.12 46.81 -19.31
N GLU A 81 -111.62 47.82 -20.01
CA GLU A 81 -110.95 47.64 -21.30
C GLU A 81 -109.44 47.47 -21.06
N GLU A 82 -108.78 46.65 -21.88
CA GLU A 82 -107.32 46.66 -21.93
C GLU A 82 -106.83 48.02 -22.42
N GLY A 83 -105.85 48.60 -21.74
CA GLY A 83 -105.32 49.91 -22.14
C GLY A 83 -104.57 50.69 -21.07
N ALA A 84 -104.35 50.14 -19.87
CA ALA A 84 -103.32 50.69 -19.00
C ALA A 84 -101.94 50.30 -19.53
N SER A 85 -100.90 50.99 -19.09
CA SER A 85 -99.53 50.67 -19.48
C SER A 85 -98.56 51.14 -18.40
N PHE A 86 -97.47 50.40 -18.19
CA PHE A 86 -96.43 50.80 -17.26
C PHE A 86 -95.05 50.25 -17.61
N GLY A 87 -94.03 51.03 -17.23
CA GLY A 87 -92.62 50.67 -17.23
C GLY A 87 -92.13 50.27 -15.84
N PHE A 88 -91.00 49.56 -15.79
CA PHE A 88 -90.23 49.38 -14.57
C PHE A 88 -88.74 49.27 -14.85
N SER A 89 -87.91 49.72 -13.90
CA SER A 89 -86.45 49.64 -13.96
C SER A 89 -85.87 49.35 -12.57
N PRO A 90 -84.85 48.46 -12.46
CA PRO A 90 -84.28 47.64 -13.54
C PRO A 90 -85.23 46.52 -13.99
N THR A 91 -85.04 45.98 -15.20
CA THR A 91 -85.90 44.92 -15.77
C THR A 91 -85.63 43.52 -15.22
N THR A 92 -84.46 43.29 -14.62
CA THR A 92 -84.05 42.06 -13.92
C THR A 92 -83.36 42.40 -12.59
N PRO A 93 -84.11 42.80 -11.55
CA PRO A 93 -83.57 43.11 -10.23
C PRO A 93 -83.10 41.86 -9.47
N GLY A 94 -82.15 42.01 -8.56
CA GLY A 94 -81.85 40.99 -7.53
C GLY A 94 -82.79 41.09 -6.31
N PRO A 95 -82.86 40.06 -5.44
CA PRO A 95 -83.66 40.10 -4.21
C PRO A 95 -83.27 41.30 -3.33
N GLY A 96 -84.26 42.06 -2.86
CA GLY A 96 -84.08 43.26 -2.05
C GLY A 96 -83.70 44.53 -2.83
N GLN A 97 -83.47 44.45 -4.15
CA GLN A 97 -83.19 45.62 -4.97
C GLN A 97 -84.48 46.43 -5.22
N ALA A 98 -84.41 47.74 -5.04
CA ALA A 98 -85.53 48.64 -5.33
C ALA A 98 -85.84 48.71 -6.83
N VAL A 99 -87.10 48.48 -7.19
CA VAL A 99 -87.63 48.56 -8.55
C VAL A 99 -88.56 49.76 -8.62
N GLN A 100 -88.27 50.70 -9.51
CA GLN A 100 -89.14 51.83 -9.80
C GLN A 100 -90.19 51.42 -10.83
N PHE A 101 -91.47 51.54 -10.49
CA PHE A 101 -92.59 51.38 -11.41
C PHE A 101 -93.10 52.75 -11.86
N THR A 102 -93.39 52.88 -13.16
CA THR A 102 -93.81 54.13 -13.77
C THR A 102 -95.07 53.91 -14.60
N ASP A 103 -96.17 54.53 -14.20
CA ASP A 103 -97.40 54.55 -14.99
C ASP A 103 -97.21 55.33 -16.30
N THR A 104 -97.63 54.72 -17.40
CA THR A 104 -97.65 55.29 -18.74
C THR A 104 -99.02 55.15 -19.40
N THR A 105 -100.08 54.99 -18.60
CA THR A 105 -101.44 54.77 -19.08
C THR A 105 -101.98 56.00 -19.84
N PRO A 106 -102.45 55.85 -21.11
CA PRO A 106 -103.08 56.93 -21.86
C PRO A 106 -104.48 57.30 -21.32
N GLY A 107 -104.81 58.60 -21.32
CA GLY A 107 -106.14 59.10 -20.94
C GLY A 107 -106.23 59.81 -19.58
N ASN A 108 -105.12 60.38 -19.09
CA ASN A 108 -105.01 61.13 -17.84
C ASN A 108 -105.63 60.43 -16.63
N PRO A 109 -104.99 59.36 -16.12
CA PRO A 109 -105.50 58.66 -14.95
C PRO A 109 -105.50 59.54 -13.70
N THR A 110 -106.56 59.41 -12.89
CA THR A 110 -106.77 60.18 -11.65
C THR A 110 -106.55 59.36 -10.38
N SER A 111 -106.53 58.02 -10.47
CA SER A 111 -106.17 57.13 -9.36
C SER A 111 -105.57 55.81 -9.85
N TRP A 112 -104.73 55.17 -9.02
CA TRP A 112 -103.99 53.95 -9.34
C TRP A 112 -104.17 52.88 -8.26
N SER A 113 -104.08 51.62 -8.67
CA SER A 113 -104.04 50.45 -7.81
C SER A 113 -103.06 49.43 -8.39
N TRP A 114 -101.99 49.16 -7.66
CA TRP A 114 -100.94 48.21 -7.98
C TRP A 114 -101.05 46.97 -7.10
N ASP A 115 -100.88 45.80 -7.70
CA ASP A 115 -100.60 44.53 -7.01
C ASP A 115 -99.27 43.99 -7.57
N PHE A 116 -98.27 43.84 -6.72
CA PHE A 116 -96.93 43.41 -7.14
C PHE A 116 -96.80 41.88 -7.23
N GLY A 117 -97.88 41.12 -6.97
CA GLY A 117 -97.89 39.67 -7.10
C GLY A 117 -97.15 38.92 -5.98
N ASP A 118 -96.54 39.63 -5.02
CA ASP A 118 -95.88 39.07 -3.83
C ASP A 118 -96.69 39.25 -2.54
N GLY A 119 -97.92 39.74 -2.66
CA GLY A 119 -98.83 40.04 -1.55
C GLY A 119 -98.87 41.51 -1.13
N SER A 120 -97.99 42.35 -1.68
CA SER A 120 -97.98 43.80 -1.44
C SER A 120 -98.71 44.60 -2.54
N THR A 121 -99.20 45.79 -2.17
CA THR A 121 -100.03 46.65 -3.05
C THR A 121 -99.65 48.13 -2.90
N SER A 122 -99.97 48.98 -3.88
CA SER A 122 -99.78 50.44 -3.79
C SER A 122 -100.87 51.23 -4.50
N SER A 123 -101.11 52.48 -4.08
CA SER A 123 -102.01 53.42 -4.74
C SER A 123 -101.30 54.64 -5.32
N LEU A 124 -99.96 54.67 -5.27
CA LEU A 124 -99.16 55.76 -5.83
C LEU A 124 -99.14 55.69 -7.35
N LYS A 125 -98.99 56.84 -8.03
CA LYS A 125 -98.80 56.89 -9.48
C LYS A 125 -97.57 56.09 -9.94
N ASN A 126 -96.43 56.30 -9.28
CA ASN A 126 -95.14 55.70 -9.61
C ASN A 126 -94.48 55.09 -8.35
N PRO A 127 -94.89 53.90 -7.90
CA PRO A 127 -94.36 53.32 -6.67
C PRO A 127 -92.95 52.73 -6.85
N VAL A 128 -92.19 52.67 -5.74
CA VAL A 128 -90.96 51.87 -5.63
C VAL A 128 -91.29 50.62 -4.81
N HIS A 129 -90.86 49.45 -5.28
CA HIS A 129 -91.05 48.19 -4.57
C HIS A 129 -89.83 47.29 -4.66
N ALA A 130 -89.54 46.51 -3.62
CA ALA A 130 -88.41 45.58 -3.57
C ALA A 130 -88.90 44.17 -3.22
N PHE A 131 -88.59 43.20 -4.09
CA PHE A 131 -89.00 41.81 -3.91
C PHE A 131 -88.02 41.08 -2.99
N ALA A 132 -88.50 40.53 -1.88
CA ALA A 132 -87.63 39.89 -0.88
C ALA A 132 -87.01 38.55 -1.34
N ARG A 133 -87.57 37.90 -2.38
CA ARG A 133 -87.13 36.59 -2.87
C ARG A 133 -86.95 36.60 -4.39
N ALA A 134 -86.03 35.78 -4.89
CA ALA A 134 -85.92 35.51 -6.31
C ALA A 134 -87.15 34.75 -6.81
N GLY A 135 -87.60 35.04 -8.03
CA GLY A 135 -88.82 34.46 -8.60
C GLY A 135 -89.43 35.29 -9.72
N ASN A 136 -90.48 34.74 -10.33
CA ASN A 136 -91.29 35.43 -11.34
C ASN A 136 -92.54 36.00 -10.69
N TYR A 137 -92.73 37.31 -10.79
CA TYR A 137 -93.89 38.03 -10.26
C TYR A 137 -94.68 38.64 -11.41
N THR A 138 -96.02 38.58 -11.34
CA THR A 138 -96.89 39.27 -12.30
C THR A 138 -97.45 40.51 -11.64
N ILE A 139 -97.11 41.67 -12.19
CA ILE A 139 -97.51 42.98 -11.67
C ILE A 139 -98.79 43.39 -12.36
N TYR A 140 -99.80 43.78 -11.58
CA TYR A 140 -101.07 44.30 -12.09
C TYR A 140 -101.17 45.79 -11.78
N LEU A 141 -101.53 46.57 -12.79
CA LEU A 141 -101.92 47.97 -12.66
C LEU A 141 -103.38 48.15 -13.09
N MET A 142 -104.15 48.82 -12.25
CA MET A 142 -105.44 49.41 -12.59
C MET A 142 -105.35 50.93 -12.45
N ALA A 143 -105.71 51.66 -13.51
CA ALA A 143 -105.67 53.12 -13.54
C ALA A 143 -107.05 53.68 -13.94
N MET A 144 -107.59 54.62 -13.15
CA MET A 144 -108.91 55.19 -13.39
C MET A 144 -108.81 56.41 -14.30
N THR A 145 -109.45 56.38 -15.47
CA THR A 145 -109.48 57.51 -16.43
C THR A 145 -110.88 58.11 -16.55
N GLY A 146 -111.00 59.26 -17.22
CA GLY A 146 -112.30 59.88 -17.51
C GLY A 146 -113.24 59.01 -18.34
N SER A 147 -112.72 58.02 -19.07
CA SER A 147 -113.48 57.05 -19.85
C SER A 147 -113.74 55.71 -19.11
N GLY A 148 -113.27 55.57 -17.87
CA GLY A 148 -113.41 54.34 -17.07
C GLY A 148 -112.08 53.75 -16.60
N PRO A 149 -112.14 52.61 -15.87
CA PRO A 149 -110.95 51.91 -15.39
C PRO A 149 -110.26 51.15 -16.52
N LYS A 150 -108.94 51.31 -16.61
CA LYS A 150 -108.07 50.59 -17.55
C LYS A 150 -107.13 49.67 -16.80
N GLN A 151 -106.85 48.49 -17.36
CA GLN A 151 -105.96 47.51 -16.75
C GLN A 151 -104.76 47.13 -17.62
N ALA A 152 -103.69 46.70 -16.95
CA ALA A 152 -102.51 46.09 -17.55
C ALA A 152 -101.85 45.13 -16.56
N ASN A 153 -101.16 44.14 -17.10
CA ASN A 153 -100.25 43.32 -16.33
C ASN A 153 -98.92 43.12 -17.06
N ARG A 154 -97.84 42.90 -16.30
CA ARG A 154 -96.52 42.57 -16.85
C ARG A 154 -95.74 41.72 -15.87
N ALA A 155 -95.06 40.70 -16.38
CA ALA A 155 -94.16 39.88 -15.58
C ALA A 155 -92.82 40.59 -15.33
N ILE A 156 -92.27 40.41 -14.13
CA ILE A 156 -90.89 40.77 -13.76
C ILE A 156 -90.19 39.52 -13.20
N THR A 157 -88.93 39.32 -13.59
CA THR A 157 -88.08 38.23 -13.11
C THR A 157 -87.04 38.79 -12.14
N VAL A 158 -87.10 38.35 -10.88
CA VAL A 158 -86.12 38.68 -9.85
C VAL A 158 -85.05 37.59 -9.86
N ALA A 159 -83.85 37.93 -10.33
CA ALA A 159 -82.78 36.96 -10.63
C ALA A 159 -82.11 36.44 -9.36
N SER A 160 -81.85 35.14 -9.26
CA SER A 160 -81.05 34.55 -8.19
C SER A 160 -79.56 34.95 -8.33
N MET A 161 -78.89 35.32 -7.22
CA MET A 161 -77.43 35.48 -7.23
C MET A 161 -76.74 34.13 -7.47
N SER A 162 -75.78 34.09 -8.39
CA SER A 162 -74.89 32.93 -8.57
C SER A 162 -74.01 32.77 -7.33
N VAL A 163 -74.09 31.61 -6.69
CA VAL A 163 -73.26 31.27 -5.52
C VAL A 163 -71.83 30.97 -6.00
N LEU A 164 -70.81 31.53 -5.33
CA LEU A 164 -69.41 31.20 -5.57
C LEU A 164 -69.16 29.74 -5.15
N SER A 165 -68.69 28.91 -6.07
CA SER A 165 -68.33 27.51 -5.80
C SER A 165 -66.91 27.23 -6.26
N SER A 166 -66.08 26.69 -5.37
CA SER A 166 -64.70 26.33 -5.67
C SER A 166 -64.58 24.89 -6.19
N SER A 167 -63.73 24.67 -7.20
CA SER A 167 -63.41 23.34 -7.73
C SER A 167 -62.10 23.39 -8.52
N PHE A 168 -61.38 22.28 -8.60
CA PHE A 168 -60.17 22.18 -9.42
C PHE A 168 -59.89 20.76 -9.92
N THR A 169 -59.01 20.67 -10.91
CA THR A 169 -58.43 19.42 -11.44
C THR A 169 -56.91 19.43 -11.35
N TYR A 170 -56.29 18.25 -11.48
CA TYR A 170 -54.84 18.12 -11.54
C TYR A 170 -54.42 17.01 -12.50
N SER A 171 -53.22 17.11 -13.07
CA SER A 171 -52.63 16.12 -13.97
C SER A 171 -51.12 16.02 -13.74
N PRO A 172 -50.53 14.81 -13.76
CA PRO A 172 -51.16 13.51 -13.98
C PRO A 172 -51.96 13.03 -12.76
N ALA A 173 -52.89 12.09 -12.98
CA ALA A 173 -53.75 11.55 -11.91
C ALA A 173 -53.01 10.71 -10.85
N ALA A 174 -51.84 10.16 -11.20
CA ALA A 174 -50.99 9.37 -10.32
C ALA A 174 -49.52 9.85 -10.41
N PRO A 175 -49.18 11.03 -9.86
CA PRO A 175 -47.84 11.56 -9.96
C PRO A 175 -46.85 10.78 -9.07
N SER A 176 -45.60 10.71 -9.50
CA SER A 176 -44.49 10.16 -8.69
C SER A 176 -43.72 11.28 -7.99
N ALA A 177 -43.02 10.97 -6.91
CA ALA A 177 -42.10 11.91 -6.27
C ALA A 177 -41.08 12.43 -7.30
N GLY A 178 -40.90 13.75 -7.35
CA GLY A 178 -40.06 14.44 -8.35
C GLY A 178 -40.74 14.74 -9.69
N GLN A 179 -41.99 14.30 -9.91
CA GLN A 179 -42.77 14.64 -11.11
C GLN A 179 -43.57 15.93 -10.91
N ALA A 180 -43.61 16.78 -11.93
CA ALA A 180 -44.45 17.99 -11.92
C ALA A 180 -45.94 17.65 -12.08
N VAL A 181 -46.75 18.21 -11.19
CA VAL A 181 -48.21 18.14 -11.17
C VAL A 181 -48.76 19.51 -11.57
N GLN A 182 -49.59 19.55 -12.61
CA GLN A 182 -50.26 20.76 -13.06
C GLN A 182 -51.66 20.82 -12.47
N PHE A 183 -52.01 21.92 -11.81
CA PHE A 183 -53.32 22.19 -11.24
C PHE A 183 -54.08 23.20 -12.08
N ALA A 184 -55.38 22.96 -12.26
CA ALA A 184 -56.25 23.84 -13.04
C ALA A 184 -57.53 24.18 -12.27
N ASP A 185 -57.78 25.47 -12.09
CA ASP A 185 -58.99 26.01 -11.49
C ASP A 185 -60.22 25.79 -12.39
N THR A 186 -61.30 25.30 -11.80
CA THR A 186 -62.60 25.11 -12.47
C THR A 186 -63.74 25.71 -11.63
N SER A 187 -63.44 26.71 -10.81
CA SER A 187 -64.40 27.38 -9.92
C SER A 187 -65.41 28.23 -10.70
N ALA A 188 -66.64 28.36 -10.18
CA ALA A 188 -67.74 29.12 -10.77
C ALA A 188 -68.18 30.27 -9.85
N GLY A 189 -68.83 31.30 -10.40
CA GLY A 189 -69.22 32.52 -9.65
C GLY A 189 -68.19 33.65 -9.72
N SER A 190 -67.43 33.72 -10.83
CA SER A 190 -66.48 34.79 -11.18
C SER A 190 -65.42 35.07 -10.10
N PRO A 191 -64.56 34.09 -9.76
CA PRO A 191 -63.44 34.31 -8.84
C PRO A 191 -62.44 35.34 -9.41
N THR A 192 -61.89 36.16 -8.52
CA THR A 192 -60.91 37.23 -8.81
C THR A 192 -59.57 37.02 -8.10
N SER A 193 -59.47 36.06 -7.17
CA SER A 193 -58.20 35.66 -6.54
C SER A 193 -58.18 34.18 -6.15
N TRP A 194 -56.99 33.58 -6.12
CA TRP A 194 -56.73 32.17 -5.82
C TRP A 194 -55.66 32.04 -4.74
N ALA A 195 -55.84 31.09 -3.84
CA ALA A 195 -54.85 30.70 -2.84
C ALA A 195 -54.79 29.17 -2.75
N TRP A 196 -53.66 28.62 -3.18
CA TRP A 196 -53.37 27.19 -3.16
C TRP A 196 -52.51 26.84 -1.95
N ASN A 197 -52.84 25.72 -1.30
CA ASN A 197 -51.97 25.01 -0.38
C ASN A 197 -51.81 23.58 -0.89
N PHE A 198 -50.59 23.16 -1.20
CA PHE A 198 -50.33 21.85 -1.81
C PHE A 198 -50.24 20.70 -0.81
N GLY A 199 -50.36 20.97 0.50
CA GLY A 199 -50.38 19.97 1.56
C GLY A 199 -48.99 19.48 2.00
N ASP A 200 -47.92 20.11 1.54
CA ASP A 200 -46.51 19.83 1.90
C ASP A 200 -45.77 21.07 2.46
N GLY A 201 -46.51 22.12 2.78
CA GLY A 201 -45.99 23.41 3.27
C GLY A 201 -45.79 24.46 2.17
N SER A 202 -45.91 24.10 0.89
CA SER A 202 -45.83 25.04 -0.23
C SER A 202 -47.20 25.60 -0.64
N THR A 203 -47.20 26.80 -1.23
CA THR A 203 -48.40 27.56 -1.62
C THR A 203 -48.24 28.24 -2.98
N SER A 204 -49.36 28.67 -3.58
CA SER A 204 -49.35 29.48 -4.81
C SER A 204 -50.57 30.41 -4.88
N THR A 205 -50.44 31.54 -5.58
CA THR A 205 -51.55 32.48 -5.87
C THR A 205 -51.93 32.53 -7.34
N LEU A 206 -51.28 31.72 -8.18
CA LEU A 206 -51.63 31.61 -9.60
C LEU A 206 -52.97 30.89 -9.75
N GLN A 207 -53.73 31.24 -10.79
CA GLN A 207 -54.97 30.53 -11.12
C GLN A 207 -54.71 29.04 -11.44
N ASN A 208 -53.68 28.75 -12.23
CA ASN A 208 -53.33 27.40 -12.67
C ASN A 208 -51.83 27.10 -12.42
N PRO A 209 -51.43 26.72 -11.19
CA PRO A 209 -50.03 26.50 -10.84
C PRO A 209 -49.53 25.09 -11.19
N GLY A 210 -48.21 24.98 -11.44
CA GLY A 210 -47.49 23.71 -11.42
C GLY A 210 -46.75 23.51 -10.09
N HIS A 211 -46.69 22.28 -9.59
CA HIS A 211 -46.00 21.94 -8.34
C HIS A 211 -45.29 20.58 -8.41
N VAL A 212 -44.14 20.44 -7.74
CA VAL A 212 -43.37 19.18 -7.70
C VAL A 212 -43.27 18.71 -6.25
N TYR A 213 -43.77 17.51 -5.98
CA TYR A 213 -43.68 16.90 -4.67
C TYR A 213 -42.36 16.15 -4.49
N ALA A 214 -41.54 16.57 -3.53
CA ALA A 214 -40.26 15.92 -3.24
C ALA A 214 -40.40 14.54 -2.57
N THR A 215 -41.49 14.32 -1.83
CA THR A 215 -41.74 13.08 -1.07
C THR A 215 -43.03 12.41 -1.49
N ALA A 216 -42.99 11.08 -1.52
CA ALA A 216 -44.17 10.25 -1.70
C ALA A 216 -45.15 10.40 -0.51
N GLY A 217 -46.41 10.04 -0.75
CA GLY A 217 -47.47 10.09 0.25
C GLY A 217 -48.70 10.87 -0.22
N THR A 218 -49.73 10.85 0.61
CA THR A 218 -50.98 11.57 0.34
C THR A 218 -50.86 13.03 0.76
N LYS A 219 -51.12 13.94 -0.17
CA LYS A 219 -51.09 15.39 0.03
C LYS A 219 -52.49 15.95 -0.12
N THR A 220 -52.97 16.70 0.87
CA THR A 220 -54.28 17.36 0.79
C THR A 220 -54.12 18.73 0.17
N VAL A 221 -54.48 18.87 -1.10
CA VAL A 221 -54.42 20.13 -1.82
C VAL A 221 -55.70 20.90 -1.59
N THR A 222 -55.59 22.17 -1.21
CA THR A 222 -56.74 23.06 -1.00
C THR A 222 -56.60 24.28 -1.89
N LEU A 223 -57.67 24.58 -2.65
CA LEU A 223 -57.84 25.82 -3.38
C LEU A 223 -58.89 26.67 -2.66
N THR A 224 -58.54 27.90 -2.31
CA THR A 224 -59.47 28.92 -1.84
C THR A 224 -59.60 30.01 -2.91
N VAL A 225 -60.83 30.33 -3.32
CA VAL A 225 -61.12 31.41 -4.28
C VAL A 225 -61.95 32.51 -3.63
N THR A 226 -61.75 33.74 -4.10
CA THR A 226 -62.54 34.92 -3.67
C THR A 226 -63.08 35.66 -4.89
N ASN A 227 -64.31 36.16 -4.86
CA ASN A 227 -64.88 36.99 -5.94
C ASN A 227 -64.88 38.50 -5.57
N SER A 228 -65.31 39.34 -6.51
CA SER A 228 -65.34 40.79 -6.36
C SER A 228 -66.29 41.30 -5.26
N SER A 229 -67.24 40.49 -4.81
CA SER A 229 -68.10 40.80 -3.66
C SER A 229 -67.48 40.43 -2.30
N GLY A 230 -66.23 39.93 -2.30
CA GLY A 230 -65.52 39.50 -1.10
C GLY A 230 -65.98 38.14 -0.55
N SER A 231 -66.82 37.41 -1.29
CA SER A 231 -67.22 36.06 -0.90
C SER A 231 -66.07 35.09 -1.14
N THR A 232 -65.82 34.18 -0.20
CA THR A 232 -64.78 33.16 -0.29
C THR A 232 -65.39 31.76 -0.33
N ASN A 233 -64.75 30.83 -1.03
CA ASN A 233 -65.09 29.41 -1.02
C ASN A 233 -63.82 28.58 -1.17
N SER A 234 -63.81 27.36 -0.60
CA SER A 234 -62.64 26.49 -0.61
C SER A 234 -63.00 25.05 -0.93
N ALA A 235 -62.16 24.41 -1.75
CA ALA A 235 -62.28 23.02 -2.15
C ALA A 235 -60.96 22.31 -1.87
N SER A 236 -61.05 21.07 -1.38
CA SER A 236 -59.88 20.23 -1.12
C SER A 236 -59.97 18.92 -1.90
N ARG A 237 -58.83 18.45 -2.42
CA ARG A 237 -58.68 17.11 -3.02
C ARG A 237 -57.38 16.48 -2.54
N THR A 238 -57.38 15.16 -2.39
CA THR A 238 -56.16 14.40 -2.13
C THR A 238 -55.41 14.12 -3.43
N VAL A 239 -54.09 14.32 -3.39
CA VAL A 239 -53.14 13.90 -4.41
C VAL A 239 -52.23 12.86 -3.78
N THR A 240 -52.29 11.61 -4.27
CA THR A 240 -51.41 10.54 -3.80
C THR A 240 -50.17 10.50 -4.68
N VAL A 241 -49.03 10.89 -4.11
CA VAL A 241 -47.74 10.88 -4.78
C VAL A 241 -47.08 9.52 -4.55
N ALA A 242 -46.87 8.76 -5.62
CA ALA A 242 -46.19 7.47 -5.54
C ALA A 242 -44.68 7.64 -5.28
N ALA A 243 -44.05 6.62 -4.69
CA ALA A 243 -42.59 6.57 -4.60
C ALA A 243 -41.97 6.49 -6.00
N ALA A 244 -40.87 7.22 -6.23
CA ALA A 244 -40.06 7.03 -7.43
C ALA A 244 -39.41 5.64 -7.42
N VAL A 245 -39.24 5.02 -8.58
CA VAL A 245 -38.49 3.76 -8.67
C VAL A 245 -37.00 4.00 -8.53
N ALA A 246 -36.32 3.09 -7.85
CA ALA A 246 -34.85 3.06 -7.78
C ALA A 246 -34.39 1.67 -8.22
N ALA A 247 -33.78 1.61 -9.42
CA ALA A 247 -33.32 0.36 -10.00
C ALA A 247 -32.14 -0.21 -9.21
N SER A 248 -32.16 -1.50 -8.94
CA SER A 248 -31.05 -2.21 -8.31
C SER A 248 -31.16 -3.71 -8.61
N PHE A 249 -30.03 -4.39 -8.70
CA PHE A 249 -30.02 -5.84 -8.88
C PHE A 249 -28.75 -6.50 -8.37
N THR A 250 -28.85 -7.81 -8.16
CA THR A 250 -27.73 -8.72 -7.88
C THR A 250 -27.65 -9.80 -8.97
N PHE A 251 -26.51 -10.49 -9.02
CA PHE A 251 -26.34 -11.64 -9.90
C PHE A 251 -25.48 -12.71 -9.25
N SER A 252 -25.67 -13.97 -9.65
CA SER A 252 -24.90 -15.11 -9.19
C SER A 252 -24.76 -16.15 -10.31
N PRO A 253 -23.61 -16.83 -10.45
CA PRO A 253 -22.38 -16.67 -9.65
C PRO A 253 -21.63 -15.37 -9.98
N GLY A 254 -20.77 -14.92 -9.06
CA GLY A 254 -19.98 -13.68 -9.23
C GLY A 254 -18.85 -13.79 -10.26
N SER A 255 -18.46 -15.00 -10.65
CA SER A 255 -17.40 -15.27 -11.64
C SER A 255 -17.82 -16.40 -12.58
N PRO A 256 -18.81 -16.18 -13.46
CA PRO A 256 -19.32 -17.22 -14.35
C PRO A 256 -18.31 -17.57 -15.45
N ALA A 257 -18.26 -18.84 -15.86
CA ALA A 257 -17.56 -19.25 -17.07
C ALA A 257 -18.42 -19.05 -18.32
N ALA A 258 -17.80 -18.91 -19.48
CA ALA A 258 -18.51 -18.95 -20.76
C ALA A 258 -19.31 -20.26 -20.87
N GLY A 259 -20.59 -20.16 -21.24
CA GLY A 259 -21.54 -21.28 -21.25
C GLY A 259 -22.27 -21.54 -19.93
N GLN A 260 -21.89 -20.89 -18.82
CA GLN A 260 -22.61 -20.98 -17.55
C GLN A 260 -23.78 -19.98 -17.48
N THR A 261 -24.90 -20.40 -16.87
CA THR A 261 -26.03 -19.51 -16.61
C THR A 261 -25.76 -18.59 -15.42
N VAL A 262 -25.89 -17.28 -15.64
CA VAL A 262 -25.89 -16.22 -14.64
C VAL A 262 -27.33 -15.87 -14.30
N GLN A 263 -27.70 -16.01 -13.03
CA GLN A 263 -29.01 -15.64 -12.53
C GLN A 263 -28.99 -14.20 -12.03
N PHE A 264 -29.82 -13.35 -12.61
CA PHE A 264 -30.00 -11.95 -12.21
C PHE A 264 -31.25 -11.83 -11.34
N THR A 265 -31.14 -11.09 -10.23
CA THR A 265 -32.22 -10.87 -9.27
C THR A 265 -32.47 -9.39 -9.08
N ASP A 266 -33.68 -8.93 -9.39
CA ASP A 266 -34.14 -7.58 -9.15
C ASP A 266 -34.27 -7.29 -7.65
N THR A 267 -33.63 -6.21 -7.21
CA THR A 267 -33.70 -5.67 -5.84
C THR A 267 -34.14 -4.20 -5.84
N SER A 268 -34.82 -3.77 -6.89
CA SER A 268 -35.26 -2.39 -7.07
C SER A 268 -36.35 -1.98 -6.07
N ALA A 269 -36.36 -0.71 -5.67
CA ALA A 269 -37.37 -0.12 -4.78
C ALA A 269 -38.42 0.68 -5.56
N GLY A 270 -39.52 1.06 -4.91
CA GLY A 270 -40.59 1.89 -5.51
C GLY A 270 -41.65 1.10 -6.30
N SER A 271 -41.82 -0.19 -5.98
CA SER A 271 -42.84 -1.09 -6.55
C SER A 271 -42.84 -1.14 -8.09
N PRO A 272 -41.72 -1.53 -8.71
CA PRO A 272 -41.64 -1.68 -10.16
C PRO A 272 -42.65 -2.72 -10.67
N THR A 273 -43.24 -2.44 -11.82
CA THR A 273 -44.24 -3.25 -12.53
C THR A 273 -43.74 -3.78 -13.88
N SER A 274 -42.61 -3.27 -14.40
CA SER A 274 -41.95 -3.78 -15.59
C SER A 274 -40.43 -3.68 -15.51
N TRP A 275 -39.74 -4.64 -16.13
CA TRP A 275 -38.28 -4.76 -16.16
C TRP A 275 -37.81 -4.84 -17.61
N ALA A 276 -36.68 -4.21 -17.91
CA ALA A 276 -35.99 -4.31 -19.18
C ALA A 276 -34.50 -4.49 -18.91
N TRP A 277 -33.99 -5.67 -19.24
CA TRP A 277 -32.60 -6.07 -19.10
C TRP A 277 -31.88 -5.95 -20.44
N ASN A 278 -30.65 -5.44 -20.40
CA ASN A 278 -29.66 -5.57 -21.46
C ASN A 278 -28.41 -6.22 -20.85
N PHE A 279 -28.00 -7.38 -21.37
CA PHE A 279 -26.91 -8.15 -20.78
C PHE A 279 -25.51 -7.75 -21.28
N GLY A 280 -25.42 -6.76 -22.18
CA GLY A 280 -24.14 -6.24 -22.68
C GLY A 280 -23.49 -7.06 -23.80
N ASP A 281 -24.18 -8.08 -24.31
CA ASP A 281 -23.75 -8.94 -25.43
C ASP A 281 -24.72 -8.91 -26.63
N GLY A 282 -25.66 -7.96 -26.62
CA GLY A 282 -26.71 -7.81 -27.63
C GLY A 282 -28.03 -8.51 -27.27
N SER A 283 -28.08 -9.30 -26.20
CA SER A 283 -29.30 -9.95 -25.72
C SER A 283 -30.04 -9.14 -24.65
N THR A 284 -31.34 -9.37 -24.51
CA THR A 284 -32.24 -8.63 -23.61
C THR A 284 -33.25 -9.57 -22.92
N SER A 285 -33.89 -9.08 -21.84
CA SER A 285 -35.00 -9.80 -21.18
C SER A 285 -35.99 -8.84 -20.53
N THR A 286 -37.24 -9.27 -20.38
CA THR A 286 -38.30 -8.53 -19.67
C THR A 286 -38.77 -9.22 -18.39
N LEU A 287 -38.16 -10.36 -18.05
CA LEU A 287 -38.45 -11.06 -16.79
C LEU A 287 -37.91 -10.26 -15.60
N ARG A 288 -38.59 -10.36 -14.46
CA ARG A 288 -38.10 -9.75 -13.21
C ARG A 288 -36.73 -10.31 -12.79
N ASN A 289 -36.56 -11.63 -12.83
CA ASN A 289 -35.34 -12.34 -12.44
C ASN A 289 -34.90 -13.30 -13.56
N PRO A 290 -34.21 -12.83 -14.61
CA PRO A 290 -33.80 -13.68 -15.73
C PRO A 290 -32.52 -14.48 -15.44
N GLY A 291 -32.44 -15.68 -16.02
CA GLY A 291 -31.16 -16.38 -16.22
C GLY A 291 -30.62 -16.08 -17.62
N HIS A 292 -29.32 -15.82 -17.74
CA HIS A 292 -28.65 -15.54 -19.02
C HIS A 292 -27.33 -16.32 -19.16
N VAL A 293 -27.00 -16.75 -20.37
CA VAL A 293 -25.76 -17.50 -20.66
C VAL A 293 -24.90 -16.71 -21.63
N TYR A 294 -23.66 -16.40 -21.22
CA TYR A 294 -22.70 -15.74 -22.08
C TYR A 294 -21.89 -16.77 -22.89
N ALA A 295 -21.97 -16.69 -24.22
CA ALA A 295 -21.24 -17.61 -25.11
C ALA A 295 -19.73 -17.35 -25.15
N THR A 296 -19.30 -16.11 -24.89
CA THR A 296 -17.89 -15.69 -24.97
C THR A 296 -17.42 -15.06 -23.66
N ALA A 297 -16.15 -15.29 -23.35
CA ALA A 297 -15.47 -14.66 -22.23
C ALA A 297 -15.32 -13.14 -22.43
N GLY A 298 -15.11 -12.42 -21.32
CA GLY A 298 -14.90 -10.97 -21.30
C GLY A 298 -15.86 -10.25 -20.35
N THR A 299 -15.66 -8.94 -20.23
CA THR A 299 -16.48 -8.06 -19.37
C THR A 299 -17.75 -7.64 -20.09
N LYS A 300 -18.90 -7.83 -19.45
CA LYS A 300 -20.24 -7.52 -19.96
C LYS A 300 -20.88 -6.49 -19.04
N THR A 301 -21.36 -5.36 -19.59
CA THR A 301 -22.08 -4.35 -18.82
C THR A 301 -23.56 -4.66 -18.87
N VAL A 302 -24.11 -5.10 -17.73
CA VAL A 302 -25.53 -5.44 -17.60
C VAL A 302 -26.27 -4.21 -17.08
N THR A 303 -27.36 -3.86 -17.75
CA THR A 303 -28.23 -2.74 -17.35
C THR A 303 -29.65 -3.26 -17.12
N LEU A 304 -30.21 -2.95 -15.95
CA LEU A 304 -31.62 -3.13 -15.63
C LEU A 304 -32.30 -1.76 -15.64
N THR A 305 -33.36 -1.63 -16.42
CA THR A 305 -34.30 -0.50 -16.36
C THR A 305 -35.63 -1.00 -15.78
N VAL A 306 -36.14 -0.32 -14.76
CA VAL A 306 -37.45 -0.63 -14.16
C VAL A 306 -38.43 0.52 -14.32
N THR A 307 -39.72 0.19 -14.36
CA THR A 307 -40.82 1.17 -14.38
C THR A 307 -41.91 0.73 -13.42
N ASN A 308 -42.52 1.65 -12.66
CA ASN A 308 -43.69 1.36 -11.82
C ASN A 308 -45.01 1.78 -12.47
N SER A 309 -46.12 1.54 -11.77
CA SER A 309 -47.48 1.83 -12.23
C SER A 309 -47.77 3.32 -12.43
N SER A 310 -46.98 4.23 -11.85
CA SER A 310 -47.10 5.68 -12.07
C SER A 310 -46.24 6.17 -13.25
N GLY A 311 -45.56 5.27 -13.96
CA GLY A 311 -44.71 5.60 -15.10
C GLY A 311 -43.32 6.14 -14.72
N SER A 312 -42.93 6.09 -13.44
CA SER A 312 -41.57 6.43 -13.01
C SER A 312 -40.58 5.39 -13.52
N THR A 313 -39.49 5.83 -14.16
CA THR A 313 -38.44 4.96 -14.71
C THR A 313 -37.09 5.22 -14.07
N ASN A 314 -36.30 4.17 -13.84
CA ASN A 314 -34.90 4.29 -13.40
C ASN A 314 -34.06 3.12 -13.93
N SER A 315 -32.75 3.30 -14.03
CA SER A 315 -31.82 2.28 -14.52
C SER A 315 -30.61 2.12 -13.62
N ALA A 316 -30.12 0.88 -13.48
CA ALA A 316 -28.88 0.54 -12.79
C ALA A 316 -28.02 -0.36 -13.68
N SER A 317 -26.70 -0.20 -13.59
CA SER A 317 -25.74 -1.00 -14.35
C SER A 317 -24.69 -1.66 -13.45
N ARG A 318 -24.30 -2.90 -13.77
CA ARG A 318 -23.19 -3.63 -13.12
C ARG A 318 -22.39 -4.38 -14.16
N THR A 319 -21.11 -4.61 -13.90
CA THR A 319 -20.25 -5.43 -14.77
C THR A 319 -20.26 -6.90 -14.33
N VAL A 320 -20.35 -7.80 -15.31
CA VAL A 320 -20.19 -9.25 -15.15
C VAL A 320 -18.95 -9.66 -15.95
N THR A 321 -17.94 -10.20 -15.27
CA THR A 321 -16.72 -10.70 -15.93
C THR A 321 -16.86 -12.20 -16.17
N VAL A 322 -16.95 -12.59 -17.44
CA VAL A 322 -17.12 -13.99 -17.86
C VAL A 322 -15.74 -14.59 -18.15
N ALA A 323 -15.37 -15.65 -17.44
CA ALA A 323 -14.12 -16.36 -17.65
C ALA A 323 -14.18 -17.27 -18.90
N ALA A 324 -13.01 -17.59 -19.48
CA ALA A 324 -12.93 -18.61 -20.53
C ALA A 324 -13.32 -19.99 -19.97
N ALA A 325 -14.01 -20.79 -20.78
CA ALA A 325 -14.37 -22.16 -20.40
C ALA A 325 -13.11 -23.02 -20.20
N LEU A 326 -13.10 -23.79 -19.11
CA LEU A 326 -12.01 -24.71 -18.81
C LEU A 326 -12.07 -25.93 -19.75
N ALA A 327 -10.95 -26.25 -20.40
CA ALA A 327 -10.82 -27.45 -21.23
C ALA A 327 -9.60 -28.23 -20.77
N ALA A 328 -9.83 -29.39 -20.14
CA ALA A 328 -8.75 -30.25 -19.69
C ALA A 328 -8.05 -30.89 -20.89
N SER A 329 -6.72 -30.99 -20.82
CA SER A 329 -5.90 -31.69 -21.81
C SER A 329 -4.57 -32.07 -21.18
N PHE A 330 -3.95 -33.15 -21.67
CA PHE A 330 -2.61 -33.52 -21.22
C PHE A 330 -1.82 -34.33 -22.25
N THR A 331 -0.51 -34.26 -22.08
CA THR A 331 0.45 -35.12 -22.78
C THR A 331 1.14 -36.05 -21.79
N PHE A 332 1.69 -37.15 -22.29
CA PHE A 332 2.49 -38.06 -21.49
C PHE A 332 3.64 -38.64 -22.31
N GLY A 333 4.71 -39.03 -21.62
CA GLY A 333 5.87 -39.67 -22.23
C GLY A 333 6.60 -40.56 -21.23
N PRO A 334 7.22 -41.67 -21.68
CA PRO A 334 7.25 -42.17 -23.06
C PRO A 334 5.90 -42.77 -23.51
N GLY A 335 5.69 -42.89 -24.83
CA GLY A 335 4.41 -43.37 -25.41
C GLY A 335 4.17 -44.88 -25.29
N SER A 336 5.22 -45.67 -25.01
CA SER A 336 5.16 -47.13 -24.84
C SER A 336 6.07 -47.57 -23.68
N PRO A 337 5.73 -47.21 -22.43
CA PRO A 337 6.55 -47.57 -21.27
C PRO A 337 6.59 -49.09 -21.03
N ALA A 338 7.68 -49.58 -20.46
CA ALA A 338 7.73 -50.93 -19.87
C ALA A 338 7.15 -50.92 -18.45
N ALA A 339 6.72 -52.08 -17.95
CA ALA A 339 6.32 -52.24 -16.55
C ALA A 339 7.44 -51.78 -15.62
N GLY A 340 7.12 -50.91 -14.66
CA GLY A 340 8.05 -50.26 -13.75
C GLY A 340 8.72 -49.00 -14.30
N GLN A 341 8.55 -48.66 -15.58
CA GLN A 341 9.08 -47.42 -16.15
C GLN A 341 8.22 -46.22 -15.76
N THR A 342 8.86 -45.16 -15.27
CA THR A 342 8.19 -43.89 -14.95
C THR A 342 7.70 -43.19 -16.22
N VAL A 343 6.42 -42.84 -16.24
CA VAL A 343 5.73 -42.02 -17.22
C VAL A 343 5.53 -40.62 -16.64
N GLN A 344 5.95 -39.60 -17.38
CA GLN A 344 5.73 -38.20 -17.04
C GLN A 344 4.46 -37.69 -17.70
N PHE A 345 3.57 -37.08 -16.93
CA PHE A 345 2.33 -36.47 -17.42
C PHE A 345 2.43 -34.94 -17.32
N THR A 346 2.03 -34.24 -18.36
CA THR A 346 2.08 -32.77 -18.43
C THR A 346 0.69 -32.21 -18.75
N ASP A 347 0.21 -31.34 -17.86
CA ASP A 347 -1.02 -30.57 -18.04
C ASP A 347 -0.90 -29.61 -19.23
N ALA A 348 -1.85 -29.72 -20.16
CA ALA A 348 -2.01 -28.86 -21.33
C ALA A 348 -3.40 -28.19 -21.33
N SER A 349 -4.06 -28.13 -20.17
CA SER A 349 -5.41 -27.60 -20.04
C SER A 349 -5.46 -26.08 -20.26
N THR A 350 -6.54 -25.60 -20.89
CA THR A 350 -6.81 -24.16 -21.12
C THR A 350 -7.91 -23.65 -20.22
N GLY A 351 -8.03 -22.32 -20.05
CA GLY A 351 -9.08 -21.69 -19.21
C GLY A 351 -8.67 -21.49 -17.75
N SER A 352 -7.37 -21.32 -17.48
CA SER A 352 -6.80 -21.03 -16.15
C SER A 352 -7.22 -22.02 -15.05
N PRO A 353 -6.83 -23.31 -15.16
CA PRO A 353 -7.03 -24.29 -14.10
C PRO A 353 -6.32 -23.89 -12.81
N ALA A 354 -6.96 -24.14 -11.66
CA ALA A 354 -6.44 -23.88 -10.32
C ALA A 354 -6.15 -25.16 -9.52
N SER A 355 -6.74 -26.30 -9.90
CA SER A 355 -6.49 -27.60 -9.28
C SER A 355 -6.55 -28.75 -10.30
N TRP A 356 -5.86 -29.84 -10.00
CA TRP A 356 -5.75 -31.04 -10.85
C TRP A 356 -6.03 -32.28 -10.02
N ALA A 357 -6.69 -33.27 -10.62
CA ALA A 357 -6.90 -34.60 -10.07
C ALA A 357 -6.67 -35.65 -11.16
N TRP A 358 -5.68 -36.50 -10.95
CA TRP A 358 -5.28 -37.57 -11.84
C TRP A 358 -5.76 -38.91 -11.31
N ASN A 359 -6.27 -39.75 -12.20
CA ASN A 359 -6.48 -41.17 -11.98
C ASN A 359 -5.72 -41.92 -13.07
N PHE A 360 -4.74 -42.74 -12.69
CA PHE A 360 -3.87 -43.43 -13.65
C PHE A 360 -4.48 -44.72 -14.21
N GLY A 361 -5.63 -45.17 -13.69
CA GLY A 361 -6.34 -46.35 -14.18
C GLY A 361 -5.83 -47.69 -13.59
N ASP A 362 -4.87 -47.66 -12.67
CA ASP A 362 -4.35 -48.82 -11.92
C ASP A 362 -4.70 -48.77 -10.43
N GLY A 363 -5.58 -47.83 -10.04
CA GLY A 363 -5.97 -47.58 -8.65
C GLY A 363 -5.20 -46.44 -7.97
N SER A 364 -4.15 -45.90 -8.60
CA SER A 364 -3.39 -44.76 -8.06
C SER A 364 -3.88 -43.40 -8.58
N THR A 365 -3.59 -42.34 -7.82
CA THR A 365 -4.06 -40.96 -8.08
C THR A 365 -3.00 -39.91 -7.77
N SER A 366 -3.13 -38.68 -8.31
CA SER A 366 -2.29 -37.53 -7.97
C SER A 366 -3.04 -36.21 -8.04
N THR A 367 -2.59 -35.19 -7.30
CA THR A 367 -3.13 -33.81 -7.34
C THR A 367 -2.12 -32.78 -7.88
N LEU A 368 -0.92 -33.23 -8.25
CA LEU A 368 0.09 -32.36 -8.85
C LEU A 368 -0.35 -31.97 -10.26
N ARG A 369 0.06 -30.76 -10.70
CA ARG A 369 -0.18 -30.30 -12.07
C ARG A 369 0.47 -31.22 -13.11
N ASN A 370 1.73 -31.58 -12.90
CA ASN A 370 2.52 -32.41 -13.81
C ASN A 370 3.11 -33.62 -13.04
N PRO A 371 2.34 -34.69 -12.80
CA PRO A 371 2.81 -35.83 -12.00
C PRO A 371 3.65 -36.81 -12.83
N SER A 372 4.45 -37.60 -12.12
CA SER A 372 5.09 -38.81 -12.64
C SER A 372 4.45 -40.06 -12.05
N HIS A 373 4.28 -41.13 -12.83
CA HIS A 373 3.72 -42.40 -12.37
C HIS A 373 4.35 -43.60 -13.07
N ALA A 374 4.52 -44.73 -12.37
CA ALA A 374 5.05 -45.97 -12.94
C ALA A 374 4.06 -47.12 -12.74
N PHE A 375 3.71 -47.81 -13.82
CA PHE A 375 2.76 -48.92 -13.79
C PHE A 375 3.48 -50.22 -13.44
N ALA A 376 3.03 -50.92 -12.38
CA ALA A 376 3.73 -52.11 -11.89
C ALA A 376 3.66 -53.32 -12.82
N ALA A 377 2.61 -53.43 -13.65
CA ALA A 377 2.39 -54.56 -14.54
C ALA A 377 2.21 -54.09 -16.00
N ALA A 378 2.43 -55.01 -16.94
CA ALA A 378 2.05 -54.79 -18.33
C ALA A 378 0.53 -54.75 -18.47
N GLY A 379 0.01 -53.86 -19.30
CA GLY A 379 -1.42 -53.64 -19.43
C GLY A 379 -1.79 -52.36 -20.18
N SER A 380 -3.09 -52.14 -20.38
CA SER A 380 -3.64 -50.93 -20.98
C SER A 380 -4.34 -50.11 -19.90
N TYR A 381 -3.80 -48.94 -19.58
CA TYR A 381 -4.29 -48.09 -18.50
C TYR A 381 -4.97 -46.83 -19.04
N THR A 382 -6.18 -46.56 -18.55
CA THR A 382 -6.95 -45.37 -18.95
C THR A 382 -6.70 -44.24 -17.97
N VAL A 383 -5.83 -43.30 -18.34
CA VAL A 383 -5.44 -42.17 -17.50
C VAL A 383 -6.41 -41.02 -17.70
N THR A 384 -6.93 -40.46 -16.61
CA THR A 384 -7.84 -39.31 -16.63
C THR A 384 -7.25 -38.15 -15.83
N LEU A 385 -7.17 -36.97 -16.44
CA LEU A 385 -6.93 -35.69 -15.77
C LEU A 385 -8.26 -34.96 -15.63
N THR A 386 -8.60 -34.56 -14.41
CA THR A 386 -9.67 -33.60 -14.12
C THR A 386 -9.04 -32.30 -13.64
N ALA A 387 -9.13 -31.24 -14.44
CA ALA A 387 -8.72 -29.90 -14.07
C ALA A 387 -9.94 -29.11 -13.57
N SER A 388 -9.77 -28.25 -12.56
CA SER A 388 -10.85 -27.40 -12.04
C SER A 388 -10.38 -25.98 -11.77
N ASN A 389 -11.27 -25.01 -11.89
CA ASN A 389 -11.11 -23.64 -11.41
C ASN A 389 -12.37 -23.22 -10.62
N ALA A 390 -12.42 -21.99 -10.13
CA ALA A 390 -13.56 -21.51 -9.33
C ALA A 390 -14.91 -21.53 -10.08
N ALA A 391 -14.88 -21.54 -11.42
CA ALA A 391 -16.07 -21.43 -12.26
C ALA A 391 -16.53 -22.77 -12.84
N SER A 392 -15.64 -23.74 -13.05
CA SER A 392 -15.92 -24.98 -13.77
C SER A 392 -14.88 -26.08 -13.52
N SER A 393 -15.22 -27.31 -13.89
CA SER A 393 -14.29 -28.45 -14.00
C SER A 393 -14.39 -29.09 -15.38
N SER A 394 -13.30 -29.70 -15.83
CA SER A 394 -13.19 -30.36 -17.13
C SER A 394 -12.29 -31.58 -16.99
N SER A 395 -12.53 -32.63 -17.78
CA SER A 395 -11.73 -33.86 -17.75
C SER A 395 -11.28 -34.29 -19.13
N ALA A 396 -10.05 -34.80 -19.23
CA ALA A 396 -9.50 -35.43 -20.42
C ALA A 396 -9.01 -36.83 -20.08
N THR A 397 -9.13 -37.76 -21.02
CA THR A 397 -8.72 -39.16 -20.85
C THR A 397 -7.84 -39.61 -22.00
N ARG A 398 -6.76 -40.36 -21.70
CA ARG A 398 -5.89 -41.01 -22.70
C ARG A 398 -5.44 -42.39 -22.22
N THR A 399 -5.21 -43.29 -23.16
CA THR A 399 -4.74 -44.65 -22.89
C THR A 399 -3.21 -44.72 -22.91
N VAL A 400 -2.62 -45.34 -21.89
CA VAL A 400 -1.19 -45.68 -21.82
C VAL A 400 -1.03 -47.19 -21.93
N LEU A 401 -0.26 -47.65 -22.92
CA LEU A 401 0.04 -49.06 -23.16
C LEU A 401 1.40 -49.43 -22.53
N VAL A 402 1.38 -50.29 -21.52
CA VAL A 402 2.56 -50.72 -20.77
C VAL A 402 2.97 -52.13 -21.21
N SER A 403 4.23 -52.28 -21.63
CA SER A 403 4.80 -53.56 -22.12
C SER A 403 5.47 -54.38 -20.99
N GLY A 404 5.65 -55.70 -21.20
CA GLY A 404 6.28 -56.60 -20.23
C GLY A 404 7.80 -56.37 -20.08
N ALA A 405 8.35 -56.63 -18.88
CA ALA A 405 9.78 -56.49 -18.60
C ALA A 405 10.60 -57.65 -19.22
N SER A 406 11.73 -57.32 -19.84
CA SER A 406 12.65 -58.27 -20.48
C SER A 406 13.48 -59.08 -19.46
N SER A 407 13.90 -60.31 -19.79
CA SER A 407 14.76 -61.15 -18.92
C SER A 407 16.17 -60.57 -18.76
N VAL A 408 16.71 -60.56 -17.54
CA VAL A 408 18.07 -60.03 -17.26
C VAL A 408 19.16 -60.97 -17.77
N VAL A 409 20.15 -60.42 -18.46
CA VAL A 409 21.42 -61.11 -18.76
C VAL A 409 22.53 -60.31 -18.10
N ALA A 410 23.16 -60.90 -17.09
CA ALA A 410 24.16 -60.17 -16.32
C ALA A 410 25.47 -60.02 -17.08
N ALA A 411 26.00 -58.81 -17.07
CA ALA A 411 27.31 -58.50 -17.64
C ALA A 411 27.86 -57.26 -16.95
N PHE A 412 29.18 -57.13 -16.88
CA PHE A 412 29.79 -55.90 -16.40
C PHE A 412 31.15 -55.61 -17.01
N SER A 413 31.47 -54.33 -17.05
CA SER A 413 32.80 -53.83 -17.35
C SER A 413 33.49 -53.31 -16.10
N VAL A 414 34.82 -53.29 -16.13
CA VAL A 414 35.67 -52.73 -15.08
C VAL A 414 36.56 -51.66 -15.69
N SER A 415 36.73 -50.53 -15.00
CA SER A 415 37.58 -49.43 -15.43
C SER A 415 38.32 -48.82 -14.24
N PRO A 416 39.65 -48.62 -14.32
CA PRO A 416 40.52 -49.08 -15.41
C PRO A 416 40.63 -50.62 -15.44
N ALA A 417 41.02 -51.19 -16.59
CA ALA A 417 41.18 -52.64 -16.75
C ALA A 417 42.40 -53.20 -16.00
N ALA A 418 43.35 -52.34 -15.67
CA ALA A 418 44.55 -52.63 -14.88
C ALA A 418 44.71 -51.53 -13.81
N PRO A 419 43.89 -51.55 -12.75
CA PRO A 419 43.96 -50.56 -11.68
C PRO A 419 45.26 -50.68 -10.89
N VAL A 420 45.71 -49.59 -10.28
CA VAL A 420 46.81 -49.60 -9.31
C VAL A 420 46.27 -49.62 -7.88
N GLU A 421 47.11 -50.00 -6.92
CA GLU A 421 46.80 -50.02 -5.49
C GLU A 421 46.22 -48.68 -5.02
N GLY A 422 45.10 -48.74 -4.28
CA GLY A 422 44.38 -47.56 -3.81
C GLY A 422 43.63 -46.79 -4.91
N GLN A 423 43.75 -47.16 -6.19
CA GLN A 423 42.95 -46.57 -7.27
C GLN A 423 41.51 -47.08 -7.17
N ALA A 424 40.56 -46.16 -7.20
CA ALA A 424 39.15 -46.50 -7.31
C ALA A 424 38.89 -47.20 -8.65
N VAL A 425 38.39 -48.43 -8.59
CA VAL A 425 37.96 -49.22 -9.74
C VAL A 425 36.45 -49.04 -9.88
N GLN A 426 36.03 -48.51 -11.02
CA GLN A 426 34.63 -48.42 -11.38
C GLN A 426 34.19 -49.77 -11.97
N PHE A 427 33.20 -50.37 -11.33
CA PHE A 427 32.46 -51.50 -11.87
C PHE A 427 31.18 -50.96 -12.50
N THR A 428 30.92 -51.31 -13.75
CA THR A 428 29.76 -50.84 -14.50
C THR A 428 28.92 -52.02 -14.92
N ASP A 429 27.70 -52.07 -14.41
CA ASP A 429 26.67 -52.98 -14.88
C ASP A 429 26.38 -52.72 -16.36
N THR A 430 26.57 -53.75 -17.19
CA THR A 430 26.20 -53.78 -18.60
C THR A 430 25.13 -54.83 -18.86
N SER A 431 24.42 -55.24 -17.81
CA SER A 431 23.42 -56.28 -17.89
C SER A 431 22.27 -55.82 -18.77
N THR A 432 21.83 -56.66 -19.71
CA THR A 432 20.67 -56.36 -20.56
C THR A 432 19.39 -56.79 -19.87
N GLY A 433 18.25 -56.30 -20.35
CA GLY A 433 16.94 -56.70 -19.85
C GLY A 433 16.43 -55.85 -18.68
N SER A 434 16.92 -54.62 -18.49
CA SER A 434 16.44 -53.68 -17.47
C SER A 434 16.45 -54.25 -16.04
N PRO A 435 17.62 -54.63 -15.50
CA PRO A 435 17.79 -54.97 -14.09
C PRO A 435 17.35 -53.81 -13.18
N THR A 436 16.76 -54.15 -12.04
CA THR A 436 16.30 -53.22 -10.99
C THR A 436 17.01 -53.44 -9.65
N SER A 437 17.86 -54.46 -9.51
CA SER A 437 18.64 -54.74 -8.31
C SER A 437 19.95 -55.45 -8.65
N TRP A 438 21.01 -55.12 -7.91
CA TRP A 438 22.39 -55.58 -8.14
C TRP A 438 23.03 -56.04 -6.83
N SER A 439 23.90 -57.04 -6.93
CA SER A 439 24.73 -57.51 -5.84
C SER A 439 26.13 -57.82 -6.35
N TRP A 440 27.11 -57.14 -5.76
CA TRP A 440 28.53 -57.23 -6.08
C TRP A 440 29.28 -57.91 -4.96
N ASN A 441 30.19 -58.82 -5.32
CA ASN A 441 31.20 -59.37 -4.43
C ASN A 441 32.58 -59.12 -5.06
N PHE A 442 33.41 -58.32 -4.40
CA PHE A 442 34.73 -57.93 -4.92
C PHE A 442 35.84 -58.95 -4.60
N ASN A 443 35.51 -59.99 -3.83
CA ASN A 443 36.41 -61.10 -3.49
C ASN A 443 37.67 -60.67 -2.70
N ASP A 444 37.52 -59.62 -1.89
CA ASP A 444 38.48 -59.14 -0.89
C ASP A 444 37.84 -59.00 0.51
N GLY A 445 36.63 -59.54 0.67
CA GLY A 445 35.81 -59.42 1.88
C GLY A 445 34.74 -58.33 1.80
N SER A 446 34.75 -57.48 0.77
CA SER A 446 33.76 -56.42 0.57
C SER A 446 32.69 -56.77 -0.47
N THR A 447 31.52 -56.13 -0.33
CA THR A 447 30.34 -56.30 -1.20
C THR A 447 29.66 -54.96 -1.47
N SER A 448 28.87 -54.86 -2.53
CA SER A 448 28.03 -53.67 -2.79
C SER A 448 26.66 -54.02 -3.37
N GLY A 449 25.65 -53.20 -3.08
CA GLY A 449 24.33 -53.27 -3.69
C GLY A 449 24.07 -52.20 -4.77
N ALA A 450 25.05 -51.32 -5.04
CA ALA A 450 24.90 -50.27 -6.04
C ALA A 450 24.92 -50.86 -7.46
N GLN A 451 24.23 -50.24 -8.43
CA GLN A 451 24.29 -50.66 -9.83
C GLN A 451 25.72 -50.57 -10.39
N ASN A 452 26.38 -49.43 -10.17
CA ASN A 452 27.73 -49.15 -10.67
C ASN A 452 28.65 -48.74 -9.51
N PRO A 453 29.09 -49.68 -8.66
CA PRO A 453 29.91 -49.33 -7.52
C PRO A 453 31.34 -48.96 -7.94
N THR A 454 31.93 -48.04 -7.17
CA THR A 454 33.37 -47.88 -7.11
C THR A 454 33.91 -48.69 -5.96
N HIS A 455 35.05 -49.33 -6.16
CA HIS A 455 35.75 -50.06 -5.12
C HIS A 455 37.26 -49.92 -5.30
N ALA A 456 37.99 -49.66 -4.21
CA ALA A 456 39.44 -49.53 -4.24
C ALA A 456 40.06 -50.70 -3.48
N PHE A 457 40.90 -51.46 -4.18
CA PHE A 457 41.63 -52.56 -3.56
C PHE A 457 42.82 -52.01 -2.81
N ALA A 458 42.86 -52.28 -1.50
CA ALA A 458 43.87 -51.76 -0.58
C ALA A 458 45.28 -52.33 -0.82
N ALA A 459 45.40 -53.43 -1.57
CA ALA A 459 46.66 -54.05 -1.91
C ALA A 459 46.67 -54.50 -3.38
N ALA A 460 47.84 -54.44 -4.01
CA ALA A 460 48.08 -55.07 -5.30
C ALA A 460 47.79 -56.58 -5.23
N GLY A 461 47.16 -57.15 -6.26
CA GLY A 461 46.65 -58.53 -6.25
C GLY A 461 45.67 -58.83 -7.38
N SER A 462 45.16 -60.06 -7.49
CA SER A 462 44.14 -60.46 -8.46
C SER A 462 42.83 -60.85 -7.77
N TYR A 463 41.72 -60.23 -8.14
CA TYR A 463 40.42 -60.35 -7.47
C TYR A 463 39.32 -60.85 -8.44
N SER A 464 38.62 -61.94 -8.11
CA SER A 464 37.52 -62.50 -8.93
C SER A 464 36.18 -61.87 -8.58
N VAL A 465 35.84 -60.77 -9.23
CA VAL A 465 34.64 -59.98 -8.94
C VAL A 465 33.40 -60.64 -9.57
N VAL A 466 32.29 -60.66 -8.83
CA VAL A 466 31.00 -61.23 -9.27
C VAL A 466 29.91 -60.16 -9.19
N LEU A 467 29.13 -60.00 -10.27
CA LEU A 467 27.88 -59.25 -10.30
C LEU A 467 26.70 -60.22 -10.41
N THR A 468 25.67 -60.02 -9.60
CA THR A 468 24.34 -60.61 -9.79
C THR A 468 23.32 -59.49 -10.02
N ALA A 469 22.66 -59.47 -11.17
CA ALA A 469 21.67 -58.47 -11.55
C ALA A 469 20.29 -59.13 -11.68
N SER A 470 19.23 -58.42 -11.27
CA SER A 470 17.87 -58.97 -11.25
C SER A 470 16.81 -57.93 -11.55
N ASN A 471 15.68 -58.34 -12.12
CA ASN A 471 14.44 -57.58 -12.23
C ASN A 471 13.22 -58.49 -12.03
N MET A 472 12.04 -57.94 -12.32
CA MET A 472 10.77 -58.67 -12.26
C MET A 472 10.67 -59.86 -13.24
N GLY A 473 11.51 -59.89 -14.28
CA GLY A 473 11.66 -60.98 -15.24
C GLY A 473 12.70 -62.04 -14.88
N GLY A 474 13.44 -61.90 -13.76
CA GLY A 474 14.39 -62.90 -13.25
C GLY A 474 15.77 -62.33 -12.86
N SER A 475 16.71 -63.21 -12.50
CA SER A 475 18.09 -62.85 -12.14
C SER A 475 19.14 -63.60 -12.97
N SER A 476 20.32 -62.99 -13.13
CA SER A 476 21.49 -63.56 -13.80
C SER A 476 22.77 -63.10 -13.10
N SER A 477 23.88 -63.84 -13.25
CA SER A 477 25.19 -63.45 -12.69
C SER A 477 26.31 -63.48 -13.73
N ALA A 478 27.34 -62.66 -13.52
CA ALA A 478 28.56 -62.60 -14.32
C ALA A 478 29.80 -62.51 -13.41
N THR A 479 30.95 -63.01 -13.86
CA THR A 479 32.22 -63.03 -13.11
C THR A 479 33.38 -62.53 -13.96
N ARG A 480 34.29 -61.74 -13.38
CA ARG A 480 35.49 -61.23 -14.05
C ARG A 480 36.66 -61.03 -13.07
N VAL A 481 37.87 -61.38 -13.50
CA VAL A 481 39.11 -61.14 -12.72
C VAL A 481 39.65 -59.73 -12.96
N VAL A 482 39.99 -59.02 -11.89
CA VAL A 482 40.62 -57.69 -11.88
C VAL A 482 42.03 -57.79 -11.27
N ALA A 483 43.05 -57.43 -12.04
CA ALA A 483 44.45 -57.44 -11.59
C ALA A 483 44.90 -56.03 -11.20
N VAL A 484 45.21 -55.83 -9.92
CA VAL A 484 45.63 -54.56 -9.30
C VAL A 484 47.17 -54.55 -9.18
N THR A 485 47.82 -53.53 -9.73
CA THR A 485 49.29 -53.35 -9.74
C THR A 485 49.76 -52.30 -8.71
N ALA A 486 51.04 -52.19 -8.39
CA ALA A 486 51.53 -51.18 -7.44
C ALA A 486 51.57 -49.75 -8.05
N LYS A 487 51.33 -48.70 -7.25
CA LYS A 487 51.23 -47.29 -7.69
C LYS A 487 52.58 -46.65 -8.12
N PRO A 488 52.71 -46.04 -9.33
CA PRO A 488 53.81 -45.15 -9.74
C PRO A 488 53.64 -43.67 -9.27
N ALA A 489 54.68 -42.82 -9.33
CA ALA A 489 54.59 -41.40 -8.94
C ALA A 489 53.83 -40.53 -9.98
N ASP A 490 52.98 -39.59 -9.52
CA ASP A 490 51.94 -38.91 -10.33
C ASP A 490 52.47 -37.75 -11.24
N LEU A 491 51.95 -37.66 -12.48
CA LEU A 491 52.18 -36.60 -13.49
C LEU A 491 51.07 -35.52 -13.42
N THR A 492 51.43 -34.23 -13.37
CA THR A 492 50.45 -33.12 -13.22
C THR A 492 50.68 -31.99 -14.22
N ALA A 493 49.67 -31.69 -15.03
CA ALA A 493 49.71 -30.63 -16.03
C ALA A 493 49.43 -29.23 -15.46
N ALA A 494 50.20 -28.23 -15.86
CA ALA A 494 50.01 -26.83 -15.45
C ALA A 494 50.48 -25.88 -16.56
N PHE A 495 49.86 -24.70 -16.70
CA PHE A 495 50.37 -23.65 -17.61
C PHE A 495 49.98 -22.21 -17.23
N ALA A 496 50.72 -21.26 -17.79
CA ALA A 496 50.48 -19.83 -17.75
C ALA A 496 50.23 -19.25 -19.16
N PHE A 497 49.59 -18.08 -19.26
CA PHE A 497 49.42 -17.36 -20.51
C PHE A 497 49.48 -15.84 -20.34
N SER A 498 49.82 -15.12 -21.42
CA SER A 498 49.93 -13.66 -21.45
C SER A 498 49.60 -13.11 -22.84
N PRO A 499 48.88 -11.97 -22.97
CA PRO A 499 48.38 -11.11 -21.90
C PRO A 499 47.15 -11.69 -21.16
N SER A 500 46.89 -11.21 -19.94
CA SER A 500 45.80 -11.69 -19.07
C SER A 500 44.41 -11.17 -19.47
N SER A 501 44.32 -10.19 -20.37
CA SER A 501 43.07 -9.63 -20.90
C SER A 501 43.20 -9.33 -22.40
N PRO A 502 43.33 -10.37 -23.25
CA PRO A 502 43.51 -10.20 -24.68
C PRO A 502 42.24 -9.63 -25.33
N LYS A 503 42.40 -8.75 -26.31
CA LYS A 503 41.29 -8.28 -27.16
C LYS A 503 41.21 -9.15 -28.40
N ILE A 504 40.09 -9.03 -29.13
CA ILE A 504 39.98 -9.67 -30.45
C ILE A 504 41.20 -9.25 -31.31
N GLY A 505 41.95 -10.24 -31.79
CA GLY A 505 43.15 -10.05 -32.63
C GLY A 505 44.50 -10.08 -31.90
N ASP A 506 44.55 -10.04 -30.56
CA ASP A 506 45.81 -10.12 -29.80
C ASP A 506 46.41 -11.54 -29.83
N THR A 507 47.73 -11.66 -30.01
CA THR A 507 48.43 -12.95 -29.87
C THR A 507 48.74 -13.23 -28.40
N VAL A 508 48.12 -14.28 -27.86
CA VAL A 508 48.29 -14.81 -26.52
C VAL A 508 49.38 -15.88 -26.52
N GLN A 509 50.41 -15.69 -25.70
CA GLN A 509 51.49 -16.67 -25.49
C GLN A 509 51.16 -17.60 -24.32
N PHE A 510 51.44 -18.89 -24.49
CA PHE A 510 51.16 -19.95 -23.54
C PHE A 510 52.46 -20.68 -23.13
N THR A 511 52.62 -20.94 -21.83
CA THR A 511 53.84 -21.54 -21.24
C THR A 511 53.51 -22.72 -20.33
N ASP A 512 54.04 -23.90 -20.65
CA ASP A 512 53.93 -25.13 -19.85
C ASP A 512 54.73 -25.05 -18.53
N THR A 513 54.12 -25.50 -17.43
CA THR A 513 54.70 -25.58 -16.08
C THR A 513 54.40 -26.92 -15.39
N SER A 514 54.20 -27.99 -16.16
CA SER A 514 53.76 -29.31 -15.68
C SER A 514 54.85 -30.07 -14.88
N THR A 515 54.46 -30.93 -13.93
CA THR A 515 55.34 -31.78 -13.09
C THR A 515 55.19 -33.28 -13.40
N GLY A 516 56.14 -34.12 -12.97
CA GLY A 516 56.11 -35.58 -13.18
C GLY A 516 56.74 -36.07 -14.49
N THR A 517 57.68 -35.31 -15.07
CA THR A 517 58.43 -35.62 -16.32
C THR A 517 57.56 -35.80 -17.57
N PRO A 518 56.85 -34.74 -18.03
CA PRO A 518 56.14 -34.76 -19.31
C PRO A 518 57.10 -34.89 -20.50
N LEU A 519 56.69 -35.65 -21.53
CA LEU A 519 57.47 -35.91 -22.75
C LEU A 519 56.77 -35.42 -24.04
N VAL A 520 55.46 -35.16 -24.01
CA VAL A 520 54.64 -34.73 -25.16
C VAL A 520 53.62 -33.68 -24.73
N TRP A 521 53.35 -32.67 -25.57
CA TRP A 521 52.40 -31.57 -25.31
C TRP A 521 51.36 -31.45 -26.43
N LEU A 522 50.14 -31.06 -26.06
CA LEU A 522 49.07 -30.68 -26.97
C LEU A 522 48.23 -29.57 -26.36
N TRP A 523 48.07 -28.49 -27.11
CA TRP A 523 47.31 -27.30 -26.78
C TRP A 523 46.09 -27.19 -27.67
N ASP A 524 44.96 -26.81 -27.09
CA ASP A 524 43.75 -26.37 -27.77
C ASP A 524 43.38 -25.01 -27.21
N PHE A 525 43.25 -24.02 -28.08
CA PHE A 525 43.01 -22.64 -27.67
C PHE A 525 41.51 -22.33 -27.47
N GLY A 526 40.60 -23.25 -27.76
CA GLY A 526 39.17 -23.08 -27.51
C GLY A 526 38.44 -22.26 -28.57
N ASP A 527 39.08 -22.01 -29.72
CA ASP A 527 38.49 -21.43 -30.92
C ASP A 527 38.66 -22.31 -32.18
N GLY A 528 39.14 -23.54 -31.98
CA GLY A 528 39.37 -24.54 -33.04
C GLY A 528 40.83 -24.65 -33.51
N ALA A 529 41.74 -23.79 -33.01
CA ALA A 529 43.16 -23.90 -33.28
C ALA A 529 43.91 -24.70 -32.19
N THR A 530 44.95 -25.45 -32.59
CA THR A 530 45.75 -26.31 -31.69
C THR A 530 47.26 -26.15 -31.91
N SER A 531 48.08 -26.59 -30.95
CA SER A 531 49.55 -26.66 -31.10
C SER A 531 50.17 -27.82 -30.32
N THR A 532 51.29 -28.38 -30.77
CA THR A 532 52.07 -29.40 -30.03
C THR A 532 53.40 -28.88 -29.51
N ALA A 533 53.69 -27.59 -29.71
CA ALA A 533 54.86 -26.98 -29.11
C ALA A 533 54.70 -26.94 -27.59
N GLN A 534 55.79 -27.07 -26.84
CA GLN A 534 55.74 -26.96 -25.38
C GLN A 534 55.17 -25.59 -24.94
N ASN A 535 55.55 -24.51 -25.63
CA ASN A 535 55.11 -23.13 -25.32
C ASN A 535 54.68 -22.37 -26.59
N PRO A 536 53.40 -22.42 -27.00
CA PRO A 536 52.91 -21.81 -28.24
C PRO A 536 52.29 -20.42 -28.07
N GLY A 537 52.13 -19.68 -29.16
CA GLY A 537 51.34 -18.43 -29.22
C GLY A 537 50.13 -18.54 -30.15
N HIS A 538 49.01 -17.88 -29.82
CA HIS A 538 47.75 -17.95 -30.56
C HIS A 538 46.89 -16.69 -30.46
N ALA A 539 46.20 -16.28 -31.54
CA ALA A 539 45.38 -15.07 -31.58
C ALA A 539 43.90 -15.35 -31.87
N TYR A 540 42.99 -14.71 -31.14
CA TYR A 540 41.55 -14.99 -31.20
C TYR A 540 40.78 -14.01 -32.09
N GLY A 541 40.01 -14.53 -33.04
CA GLY A 541 39.22 -13.72 -33.99
C GLY A 541 37.86 -13.22 -33.48
N THR A 542 37.42 -13.60 -32.27
CA THR A 542 36.12 -13.22 -31.70
C THR A 542 36.19 -13.04 -30.18
N ALA A 543 35.36 -12.14 -29.64
CA ALA A 543 35.23 -11.94 -28.20
C ALA A 543 34.49 -13.10 -27.52
N GLY A 544 34.41 -13.05 -26.19
CA GLY A 544 33.95 -14.12 -25.30
C GLY A 544 35.09 -14.86 -24.62
N SER A 545 34.72 -15.68 -23.64
CA SER A 545 35.66 -16.56 -22.94
C SER A 545 36.06 -17.75 -23.82
N LYS A 546 37.36 -17.98 -23.97
CA LYS A 546 37.98 -19.09 -24.73
C LYS A 546 38.62 -20.05 -23.74
N THR A 547 38.16 -21.29 -23.71
CA THR A 547 38.71 -22.28 -22.77
C THR A 547 39.92 -22.94 -23.39
N VAL A 548 41.11 -22.60 -22.90
CA VAL A 548 42.38 -23.16 -23.36
C VAL A 548 42.71 -24.40 -22.58
N THR A 549 43.11 -25.45 -23.27
CA THR A 549 43.49 -26.74 -22.69
C THR A 549 44.95 -27.06 -23.03
N LEU A 550 45.75 -27.41 -22.03
CA LEU A 550 47.04 -28.09 -22.21
C LEU A 550 46.90 -29.54 -21.77
N THR A 551 47.35 -30.47 -22.61
CA THR A 551 47.53 -31.88 -22.28
C THR A 551 49.01 -32.24 -22.39
N VAL A 552 49.59 -32.77 -21.32
CA VAL A 552 50.95 -33.33 -21.32
C VAL A 552 50.92 -34.83 -21.09
N SER A 553 51.85 -35.58 -21.67
CA SER A 553 51.93 -37.03 -21.45
C SER A 553 53.34 -37.59 -21.36
N ASN A 554 53.49 -38.70 -20.64
CA ASN A 554 54.71 -39.52 -20.56
C ASN A 554 54.34 -41.01 -20.45
N ALA A 555 55.30 -41.88 -20.09
CA ALA A 555 55.07 -43.33 -19.97
C ALA A 555 54.06 -43.73 -18.88
N SER A 556 53.82 -42.86 -17.89
CA SER A 556 52.86 -43.09 -16.79
C SER A 556 51.45 -42.59 -17.13
N GLY A 557 51.26 -41.90 -18.25
CA GLY A 557 49.95 -41.42 -18.72
C GLY A 557 49.97 -39.96 -19.17
N SER A 558 48.78 -39.40 -19.38
CA SER A 558 48.58 -38.00 -19.74
C SER A 558 47.81 -37.26 -18.66
N HIS A 559 48.21 -36.03 -18.37
CA HIS A 559 47.45 -35.12 -17.52
C HIS A 559 47.13 -33.88 -18.33
N SER A 560 45.93 -33.33 -18.16
CA SER A 560 45.52 -32.09 -18.82
C SER A 560 45.05 -31.06 -17.80
N THR A 561 45.09 -29.80 -18.19
CA THR A 561 44.60 -28.68 -17.40
C THR A 561 44.00 -27.64 -18.32
N THR A 562 43.01 -26.89 -17.82
CA THR A 562 42.27 -25.91 -18.61
C THR A 562 42.22 -24.58 -17.91
N ARG A 563 42.35 -23.48 -18.66
CA ARG A 563 42.16 -22.12 -18.16
C ARG A 563 41.34 -21.31 -19.15
N SER A 564 40.39 -20.53 -18.64
CA SER A 564 39.60 -19.62 -19.47
C SER A 564 40.35 -18.32 -19.74
N VAL A 565 40.40 -17.94 -21.01
CA VAL A 565 40.98 -16.72 -21.54
C VAL A 565 39.84 -15.85 -22.05
N SER A 566 39.49 -14.78 -21.35
CA SER A 566 38.37 -13.90 -21.73
C SER A 566 38.80 -12.82 -22.71
N VAL A 567 38.22 -12.86 -23.91
CA VAL A 567 38.47 -11.92 -25.01
C VAL A 567 37.31 -10.91 -25.10
N SER A 568 37.51 -9.59 -25.05
CA SER A 568 36.40 -8.60 -24.98
C SER A 568 36.05 -7.90 -26.31
N ASP A 569 34.77 -7.47 -26.52
CA ASP A 569 34.30 -6.70 -27.70
C ASP A 569 34.09 -5.17 -27.48
N GLY A 570 33.72 -4.72 -26.27
CA GLY A 570 34.02 -3.35 -25.80
C GLY A 570 32.90 -2.37 -25.37
N SER A 571 31.66 -2.72 -24.97
CA SER A 571 30.74 -1.73 -24.29
C SER A 571 29.49 -2.28 -23.53
N PRO A 572 29.01 -1.66 -22.39
CA PRO A 572 27.64 -1.93 -21.83
C PRO A 572 26.82 -0.78 -21.11
N ALA A 573 25.52 -1.08 -20.80
CA ALA A 573 24.41 -0.31 -20.14
C ALA A 573 23.91 -0.92 -18.78
N VAL A 574 23.09 -0.19 -17.97
CA VAL A 574 22.81 -0.40 -16.51
C VAL A 574 21.78 -1.50 -16.16
N ASP A 575 22.13 -2.36 -15.18
CA ASP A 575 21.47 -3.61 -14.71
C ASP A 575 21.07 -3.48 -13.21
N LEU A 576 20.01 -4.14 -12.71
CA LEU A 576 19.73 -4.20 -11.25
C LEU A 576 20.73 -5.10 -10.49
N ALA A 577 21.61 -5.83 -11.18
CA ALA A 577 22.86 -6.34 -10.62
C ALA A 577 23.80 -5.20 -10.15
N ASP A 578 23.64 -3.98 -10.66
CA ASP A 578 24.39 -2.77 -10.27
C ASP A 578 24.03 -2.23 -8.88
N ARG A 579 23.40 -3.01 -8.00
CA ARG A 579 23.06 -2.56 -6.64
C ARG A 579 23.42 -3.56 -5.55
N TRP A 580 23.93 -4.74 -5.92
CA TRP A 580 24.46 -5.71 -4.97
C TRP A 580 25.97 -5.62 -4.97
N ILE A 581 26.57 -5.59 -3.79
CA ILE A 581 28.02 -5.62 -3.60
C ILE A 581 28.27 -6.79 -2.67
N ASP A 582 29.26 -7.61 -3.03
CA ASP A 582 29.67 -8.72 -2.21
C ASP A 582 30.44 -8.19 -0.99
N TRP A 583 29.76 -8.18 0.16
CA TRP A 583 30.33 -7.73 1.44
C TRP A 583 31.11 -8.84 2.16
N SER A 584 31.19 -10.06 1.61
CA SER A 584 31.87 -11.19 2.25
C SER A 584 33.39 -11.00 2.40
N GLY A 585 33.97 -10.02 1.70
CA GLY A 585 35.38 -9.65 1.79
C GLY A 585 35.70 -8.59 2.86
N ALA A 586 34.71 -8.03 3.56
CA ALA A 586 34.96 -7.01 4.59
C ALA A 586 35.74 -7.60 5.79
N GLY A 587 36.62 -6.79 6.38
CA GLY A 587 37.49 -7.19 7.49
C GLY A 587 38.84 -7.75 7.06
N VAL A 588 39.54 -8.45 7.96
CA VAL A 588 40.89 -8.97 7.70
C VAL A 588 40.82 -10.13 6.68
N PRO A 589 41.47 -10.03 5.50
CA PRO A 589 41.46 -11.10 4.52
C PRO A 589 42.15 -12.35 5.07
N GLY A 590 41.45 -13.48 5.07
CA GLY A 590 41.91 -14.72 5.73
C GLY A 590 41.55 -14.82 7.22
N GLY A 591 40.86 -13.82 7.76
CA GLY A 591 40.40 -13.74 9.15
C GLY A 591 41.48 -13.31 10.14
N ILE A 592 41.07 -13.09 11.38
CA ILE A 592 41.99 -12.95 12.51
C ILE A 592 42.70 -14.29 12.69
N ALA A 593 44.03 -14.27 12.80
CA ALA A 593 44.82 -15.49 12.90
C ALA A 593 44.32 -16.39 14.05
N GLN A 594 43.76 -17.56 13.70
CA GLN A 594 43.14 -18.47 14.67
C GLN A 594 44.16 -19.04 15.66
N TYR A 595 43.72 -19.18 16.91
CA TYR A 595 44.45 -19.80 18.01
C TYR A 595 44.96 -21.20 17.61
N ARG A 596 46.23 -21.51 17.92
CA ARG A 596 46.61 -22.91 18.18
C ARG A 596 46.26 -23.20 19.63
N ASP A 597 45.09 -23.82 19.83
CA ASP A 597 44.56 -24.52 21.01
C ASP A 597 45.08 -24.16 22.42
N GLY A 598 44.15 -23.76 23.30
CA GLY A 598 44.18 -24.18 24.71
C GLY A 598 44.10 -23.10 25.80
N GLY A 599 42.99 -22.36 25.88
CA GLY A 599 42.58 -21.64 27.10
C GLY A 599 43.48 -20.46 27.51
N VAL A 600 43.13 -19.87 28.66
CA VAL A 600 43.71 -18.67 29.33
C VAL A 600 45.24 -18.66 29.51
N ASN A 601 45.99 -19.63 28.99
CA ASN A 601 47.44 -19.78 29.14
C ASN A 601 48.21 -20.24 27.88
N ALA A 602 47.61 -20.26 26.68
CA ALA A 602 48.33 -20.67 25.47
C ALA A 602 49.35 -19.61 25.01
N ARG A 603 50.65 -19.86 25.22
CA ARG A 603 51.75 -19.07 24.63
C ARG A 603 51.92 -19.44 23.14
N PRO A 604 51.81 -18.50 22.19
CA PRO A 604 52.10 -18.78 20.78
C PRO A 604 53.57 -19.20 20.55
N LEU A 605 53.87 -19.95 19.50
CA LEU A 605 55.27 -20.15 19.08
C LEU A 605 55.86 -18.81 18.60
N GLY A 606 57.03 -18.42 19.14
CA GLY A 606 57.76 -17.19 18.75
C GLY A 606 57.65 -15.97 19.69
N VAL A 607 57.27 -16.15 20.96
CA VAL A 607 57.07 -15.03 21.92
C VAL A 607 58.38 -14.42 22.42
N SER A 608 58.54 -13.10 22.30
CA SER A 608 59.42 -12.32 23.19
C SER A 608 58.63 -11.89 24.42
N VAL A 609 58.74 -12.61 25.54
CA VAL A 609 58.21 -12.12 26.83
C VAL A 609 59.23 -11.13 27.38
N LEU A 610 58.92 -9.85 27.26
CA LEU A 610 59.78 -8.77 27.74
C LEU A 610 59.23 -8.21 29.06
N ASN A 611 60.10 -7.72 29.93
CA ASN A 611 59.65 -7.05 31.14
C ASN A 611 59.25 -5.61 30.78
N TYR A 612 57.95 -5.36 30.68
CA TYR A 612 57.38 -4.05 30.34
C TYR A 612 57.36 -3.05 31.51
N GLY A 613 57.89 -3.41 32.68
CA GLY A 613 57.97 -2.54 33.84
C GLY A 613 56.65 -2.40 34.62
N ALA A 614 55.80 -3.43 34.60
CA ALA A 614 54.51 -3.49 35.31
C ALA A 614 54.61 -2.91 36.72
N ASP A 615 53.71 -2.00 37.05
CA ASP A 615 53.63 -1.36 38.36
C ASP A 615 52.22 -1.56 38.92
N PRO A 616 52.04 -2.31 40.03
CA PRO A 616 50.73 -2.53 40.64
C PRO A 616 49.99 -1.24 41.00
N THR A 617 50.72 -0.14 41.22
CA THR A 617 50.13 1.18 41.49
C THR A 617 49.70 1.91 40.21
N GLY A 618 50.26 1.52 39.06
CA GLY A 618 50.08 2.18 37.77
C GLY A 618 50.63 3.61 37.74
N ALA A 619 51.70 3.88 38.49
CA ALA A 619 52.36 5.18 38.56
C ALA A 619 53.57 5.29 37.64
N ARG A 620 54.24 4.18 37.35
CA ARG A 620 55.42 4.12 36.47
C ARG A 620 55.04 4.16 34.99
N ASP A 621 55.60 5.12 34.26
CA ASP A 621 55.49 5.17 32.80
C ASP A 621 56.25 4.02 32.12
N CYS A 622 55.52 3.29 31.29
CA CYS A 622 55.93 2.10 30.56
C CYS A 622 56.07 2.36 29.05
N SER A 623 55.82 3.59 28.56
CA SER A 623 55.80 3.93 27.12
C SER A 623 57.07 3.48 26.39
N THR A 624 58.25 3.79 26.94
CA THR A 624 59.54 3.36 26.37
C THR A 624 59.71 1.84 26.38
N ALA A 625 59.22 1.15 27.42
CA ALA A 625 59.31 -0.30 27.51
C ALA A 625 58.42 -0.98 26.46
N PHE A 626 57.24 -0.43 26.18
CA PHE A 626 56.37 -0.87 25.08
C PHE A 626 57.03 -0.63 23.72
N ALA A 627 57.57 0.57 23.46
CA ALA A 627 58.27 0.86 22.21
C ALA A 627 59.48 -0.07 21.96
N ASN A 628 60.27 -0.34 23.01
CA ASN A 628 61.40 -1.27 22.94
C ASN A 628 60.94 -2.70 22.69
N ALA A 629 59.84 -3.12 23.33
CA ALA A 629 59.33 -4.47 23.16
C ALA A 629 58.83 -4.73 21.74
N GLN A 630 58.15 -3.76 21.15
CA GLN A 630 57.76 -3.83 19.75
C GLN A 630 58.98 -3.95 18.82
N SER A 631 60.01 -3.15 19.08
CA SER A 631 61.26 -3.16 18.30
C SER A 631 62.01 -4.50 18.38
N ALA A 632 61.92 -5.18 19.53
CA ALA A 632 62.54 -6.48 19.77
C ALA A 632 61.71 -7.68 19.26
N CYS A 633 60.45 -7.47 18.86
CA CYS A 633 59.61 -8.53 18.32
C CYS A 633 59.68 -8.56 16.78
N PRO A 634 59.93 -9.72 16.13
CA PRO A 634 59.88 -9.83 14.68
C PRO A 634 58.49 -9.53 14.11
N ALA A 635 58.44 -9.06 12.86
CA ALA A 635 57.18 -8.98 12.11
C ALA A 635 56.54 -10.38 11.96
N GLY A 636 55.22 -10.45 11.97
CA GLY A 636 54.41 -11.68 12.01
C GLY A 636 54.27 -12.30 13.40
N SER A 637 54.76 -11.64 14.47
CA SER A 637 54.78 -12.19 15.83
C SER A 637 53.79 -11.52 16.78
N VAL A 638 53.48 -12.21 17.88
CA VAL A 638 52.66 -11.71 18.98
C VAL A 638 53.55 -11.14 20.09
N ILE A 639 53.29 -9.89 20.47
CA ILE A 639 53.84 -9.22 21.64
C ILE A 639 52.92 -9.54 22.82
N TYR A 640 53.37 -10.44 23.69
CA TYR A 640 52.59 -10.89 24.83
C TYR A 640 52.74 -9.96 26.03
N VAL A 641 51.64 -9.37 26.49
CA VAL A 641 51.56 -8.48 27.65
C VAL A 641 51.06 -9.27 28.86
N PRO A 642 51.92 -9.55 29.86
CA PRO A 642 51.52 -10.26 31.07
C PRO A 642 50.47 -9.48 31.87
N ASN A 643 49.83 -10.17 32.82
CA ASN A 643 49.00 -9.48 33.80
C ASN A 643 49.83 -8.47 34.60
N GLY A 644 49.33 -7.25 34.71
CA GLY A 644 50.00 -6.10 35.29
C GLY A 644 49.25 -4.82 34.93
N THR A 645 49.58 -3.72 35.61
CA THR A 645 49.12 -2.38 35.23
C THR A 645 50.29 -1.60 34.64
N TYR A 646 50.07 -0.99 33.48
CA TYR A 646 51.08 -0.29 32.69
C TYR A 646 50.57 1.11 32.36
N LEU A 647 51.22 2.16 32.87
CA LEU A 647 50.88 3.53 32.49
C LEU A 647 51.61 3.88 31.20
N LEU A 648 50.90 4.36 30.19
CA LEU A 648 51.47 5.01 29.02
C LEU A 648 51.27 6.52 29.15
N SER A 649 52.37 7.25 29.27
CA SER A 649 52.35 8.72 29.30
C SER A 649 52.64 9.37 27.95
N GLY A 650 53.20 8.60 27.00
CA GLY A 650 53.41 8.98 25.61
C GLY A 650 52.79 7.97 24.65
N THR A 651 52.63 8.40 23.39
CA THR A 651 52.11 7.55 22.32
C THR A 651 53.13 6.50 21.88
N VAL A 652 52.72 5.23 21.86
CA VAL A 652 53.49 4.14 21.27
C VAL A 652 53.18 4.09 19.77
N SER A 653 54.17 4.41 18.95
CA SER A 653 54.05 4.33 17.49
C SER A 653 54.05 2.87 17.03
N LEU A 654 52.97 2.43 16.40
CA LEU A 654 52.75 1.04 15.99
C LEU A 654 53.53 0.68 14.73
N THR A 655 53.98 -0.57 14.61
CA THR A 655 54.68 -1.05 13.41
C THR A 655 54.02 -2.30 12.87
N SER A 656 54.01 -2.44 11.54
CA SER A 656 53.30 -3.50 10.82
C SER A 656 53.60 -4.92 11.31
N ASN A 657 52.60 -5.78 11.14
CA ASN A 657 52.58 -7.22 11.36
C ASN A 657 52.95 -7.57 12.81
N ARG A 658 52.35 -6.89 13.78
CA ARG A 658 52.57 -7.16 15.20
C ARG A 658 51.27 -7.09 15.97
N THR A 659 51.04 -8.11 16.79
CA THR A 659 49.82 -8.22 17.59
C THR A 659 50.15 -8.05 19.05
N TRP A 660 49.55 -7.06 19.71
CA TRP A 660 49.60 -6.89 21.15
C TRP A 660 48.54 -7.77 21.79
N ARG A 661 48.96 -8.75 22.59
CA ARG A 661 48.04 -9.69 23.22
C ARG A 661 48.21 -9.70 24.74
N GLY A 662 47.18 -9.31 25.46
CA GLY A 662 47.12 -9.43 26.90
C GLY A 662 46.96 -10.87 27.36
N GLN A 663 47.55 -11.19 28.51
CA GLN A 663 47.36 -12.48 29.18
C GLN A 663 45.90 -12.72 29.57
N SER A 664 45.23 -11.67 30.03
CA SER A 664 43.79 -11.66 30.29
C SER A 664 43.26 -10.24 30.21
N VAL A 665 42.04 -10.08 29.72
CA VAL A 665 41.41 -8.76 29.59
C VAL A 665 41.32 -8.05 30.94
N THR A 666 40.98 -8.76 32.02
CA THR A 666 40.88 -8.16 33.37
C THR A 666 42.22 -7.99 34.09
N GLY A 667 43.32 -8.53 33.54
CA GLY A 667 44.61 -8.60 34.22
C GLY A 667 45.73 -7.81 33.54
N ALA A 668 45.71 -7.66 32.21
CA ALA A 668 46.68 -6.88 31.45
C ALA A 668 46.12 -5.48 31.15
N ILE A 669 46.32 -4.56 32.10
CA ILE A 669 45.67 -3.24 32.14
C ILE A 669 46.63 -2.16 31.64
N ILE A 670 46.27 -1.50 30.54
CA ILE A 670 46.96 -0.33 30.02
C ILE A 670 46.23 0.92 30.47
N ARG A 671 46.87 1.74 31.30
CA ARG A 671 46.37 3.05 31.72
C ARG A 671 47.00 4.15 30.89
N PHE A 672 46.28 5.24 30.70
CA PHE A 672 46.76 6.39 29.93
C PHE A 672 46.87 7.64 30.81
N SER A 673 47.87 8.49 30.56
CA SER A 673 47.81 9.91 30.94
C SER A 673 47.28 10.74 29.75
N GLY A 674 47.05 12.05 29.95
CA GLY A 674 46.49 12.97 28.95
C GLY A 674 47.25 13.13 27.60
N GLY A 675 48.29 12.33 27.34
CA GLY A 675 48.99 12.24 26.05
C GLY A 675 49.51 10.84 25.69
N GLY A 676 49.03 9.79 26.39
CA GLY A 676 49.39 8.39 26.11
C GLY A 676 48.39 7.71 25.18
N GLY A 677 48.86 6.74 24.38
CA GLY A 677 48.01 6.02 23.42
C GLY A 677 48.81 5.05 22.55
N PHE A 678 48.12 4.39 21.62
CA PHE A 678 48.74 3.68 20.50
C PHE A 678 48.32 4.34 19.19
N SER A 679 49.28 4.61 18.31
CA SER A 679 48.97 5.22 17.01
C SER A 679 49.85 4.63 15.92
N THR A 680 49.27 4.28 14.77
CA THR A 680 50.08 3.98 13.58
C THR A 680 50.71 5.27 13.04
N PRO A 681 51.87 5.20 12.38
CA PRO A 681 52.45 6.36 11.73
C PRO A 681 51.47 6.98 10.71
N ALA A 682 51.08 8.23 10.93
CA ALA A 682 50.31 9.03 9.99
C ALA A 682 51.23 9.74 8.99
N GLU A 683 50.73 9.99 7.78
CA GLU A 683 51.41 10.80 6.77
C GLU A 683 51.06 12.29 7.02
N TRP A 684 52.06 13.13 7.31
CA TRP A 684 51.83 14.56 7.60
C TRP A 684 52.89 15.50 6.96
N PRO A 685 52.48 16.62 6.32
CA PRO A 685 51.10 16.93 5.96
C PRO A 685 50.58 15.86 4.99
N PRO A 686 49.28 15.51 5.04
CA PRO A 686 48.81 14.39 4.24
C PRO A 686 48.78 14.83 2.75
N PRO A 687 48.78 13.87 1.81
CA PRO A 687 49.08 14.16 0.41
C PRO A 687 48.01 15.03 -0.26
N SER A 688 48.45 16.05 -1.02
CA SER A 688 47.54 16.93 -1.76
C SER A 688 46.82 16.18 -2.91
N TYR A 689 45.48 16.30 -2.93
CA TYR A 689 44.58 15.69 -3.92
C TYR A 689 44.96 16.02 -5.39
N SER A 690 45.33 17.26 -5.67
CA SER A 690 45.63 17.73 -7.03
C SER A 690 47.08 17.44 -7.48
N ALA A 691 48.00 17.22 -6.55
CA ALA A 691 49.41 17.02 -6.85
C ALA A 691 49.81 15.53 -7.00
N ASN A 692 49.12 14.64 -6.28
CA ASN A 692 49.51 13.22 -6.17
C ASN A 692 48.51 12.25 -6.82
N GLY A 693 47.36 12.75 -7.27
CA GLY A 693 46.35 11.93 -7.93
C GLY A 693 46.75 11.55 -9.35
N ILE A 694 46.81 10.25 -9.62
CA ILE A 694 46.97 9.75 -10.97
C ILE A 694 45.59 9.63 -11.60
N THR A 695 45.38 10.30 -12.73
CA THR A 695 44.12 10.23 -13.47
C THR A 695 43.76 8.78 -13.80
N VAL A 696 42.55 8.37 -13.42
CA VAL A 696 41.96 7.10 -13.85
C VAL A 696 41.27 7.35 -15.19
N THR A 697 41.76 6.68 -16.23
CA THR A 697 41.31 6.88 -17.61
C THR A 697 40.22 5.90 -18.04
N ALA A 698 40.11 4.74 -17.38
CA ALA A 698 39.06 3.75 -17.62
C ALA A 698 38.92 2.76 -16.44
N GLY A 699 37.86 1.94 -16.46
CA GLY A 699 37.68 0.84 -15.51
C GLY A 699 37.05 1.22 -14.17
N ALA A 700 36.77 2.51 -13.95
CA ALA A 700 36.12 3.02 -12.74
C ALA A 700 34.59 2.80 -12.73
N THR A 701 34.15 1.58 -13.08
CA THR A 701 32.75 1.17 -13.11
C THR A 701 32.44 0.24 -11.96
N LYS A 702 31.20 0.25 -11.47
CA LYS A 702 30.72 -0.66 -10.43
C LYS A 702 31.06 -2.12 -10.77
N GLY A 703 31.42 -2.90 -9.76
CA GLY A 703 31.80 -4.31 -9.89
C GLY A 703 33.21 -4.52 -10.45
N SER A 704 33.81 -3.50 -11.07
CA SER A 704 35.20 -3.58 -11.55
C SER A 704 36.16 -3.57 -10.38
N ARG A 705 37.23 -4.36 -10.50
CA ARG A 705 38.41 -4.29 -9.64
C ARG A 705 39.59 -3.66 -10.36
N VAL A 706 39.51 -3.40 -11.66
CA VAL A 706 40.67 -3.01 -12.47
C VAL A 706 40.48 -1.59 -12.97
N LEU A 707 41.42 -0.71 -12.61
CA LEU A 707 41.47 0.67 -13.05
C LEU A 707 42.61 0.84 -14.06
N THR A 708 42.34 1.51 -15.17
CA THR A 708 43.41 2.02 -16.05
C THR A 708 43.77 3.43 -15.59
N VAL A 709 45.07 3.69 -15.41
CA VAL A 709 45.61 4.93 -14.86
C VAL A 709 46.58 5.60 -15.82
N ALA A 710 46.80 6.91 -15.69
CA ALA A 710 47.73 7.66 -16.54
C ALA A 710 49.19 7.20 -16.36
N SER A 711 49.56 6.74 -15.16
CA SER A 711 50.87 6.20 -14.84
C SER A 711 50.76 5.19 -13.69
N THR A 712 51.46 4.07 -13.77
CA THR A 712 51.52 3.09 -12.67
C THR A 712 52.76 3.23 -11.80
N ALA A 713 53.65 4.16 -12.13
CA ALA A 713 54.99 4.24 -11.55
C ALA A 713 55.00 4.39 -10.02
N THR A 714 53.92 4.87 -9.44
CA THR A 714 53.77 5.16 -8.01
C THR A 714 52.98 4.09 -7.24
N PHE A 715 52.45 3.05 -7.90
CA PHE A 715 51.68 1.98 -7.25
C PHE A 715 52.50 0.70 -7.08
N SER A 716 52.26 -0.01 -5.98
CA SER A 716 52.88 -1.31 -5.69
C SER A 716 51.84 -2.29 -5.15
N VAL A 717 52.02 -3.59 -5.41
CA VAL A 717 51.12 -4.63 -4.88
C VAL A 717 51.14 -4.61 -3.35
N GLY A 718 49.95 -4.68 -2.77
CA GLY A 718 49.70 -4.49 -1.35
C GLY A 718 49.72 -3.04 -0.89
N GLY A 719 50.06 -2.07 -1.76
CA GLY A 719 50.02 -0.65 -1.44
C GLY A 719 48.60 -0.15 -1.20
N LEU A 720 48.44 0.84 -0.32
CA LEU A 720 47.15 1.45 -0.04
C LEU A 720 46.91 2.56 -1.05
N VAL A 721 45.70 2.58 -1.61
CA VAL A 721 45.28 3.57 -2.59
C VAL A 721 43.92 4.12 -2.24
N GLN A 722 43.75 5.41 -2.52
CA GLN A 722 42.50 6.14 -2.38
C GLN A 722 41.98 6.46 -3.78
N LEU A 723 40.78 5.98 -4.10
CA LEU A 723 40.09 6.33 -5.33
C LEU A 723 39.14 7.49 -5.03
N THR A 724 39.42 8.65 -5.59
CA THR A 724 38.67 9.90 -5.34
C THR A 724 37.91 10.33 -6.59
N GLN A 725 36.65 10.70 -6.42
CA GLN A 725 35.84 11.39 -7.40
C GLN A 725 35.69 12.86 -7.02
N LEU A 726 36.07 13.74 -7.95
CA LEU A 726 35.81 15.18 -7.85
C LEU A 726 34.37 15.45 -8.30
N THR A 727 33.67 16.40 -7.69
CA THR A 727 32.32 16.83 -8.07
C THR A 727 31.30 15.70 -8.33
N PRO A 728 31.10 14.76 -7.39
CA PRO A 728 30.09 13.73 -7.53
C PRO A 728 28.68 14.32 -7.63
N SER A 729 27.91 13.81 -8.60
CA SER A 729 26.54 14.24 -8.90
C SER A 729 25.53 13.86 -7.81
N TYR A 730 25.87 12.86 -6.99
CA TYR A 730 25.07 12.37 -5.87
C TYR A 730 25.38 13.05 -4.53
N MET A 731 26.31 14.02 -4.49
CA MET A 731 26.55 14.79 -3.26
C MET A 731 25.87 16.14 -3.35
N HIS A 732 25.06 16.49 -2.35
CA HIS A 732 24.54 17.84 -2.18
C HIS A 732 25.59 18.77 -1.55
N VAL A 733 25.57 20.04 -1.96
CA VAL A 733 26.30 21.12 -1.28
C VAL A 733 25.29 22.16 -0.88
N ASN A 734 25.27 22.49 0.40
CA ASN A 734 24.72 23.76 0.82
C ASN A 734 25.71 24.86 0.41
N SER A 735 25.30 25.73 -0.51
CA SER A 735 26.12 26.82 -1.07
C SER A 735 26.64 27.82 -0.03
N SER A 736 26.20 27.71 1.23
CA SER A 736 26.63 28.56 2.34
C SER A 736 27.64 27.89 3.29
N ASN A 737 27.99 26.61 3.09
CA ASN A 737 28.82 25.87 4.04
C ASN A 737 30.21 25.56 3.44
N SER A 738 31.21 26.36 3.84
CA SER A 738 32.64 26.19 3.48
C SER A 738 33.21 24.82 3.87
N TRP A 739 32.59 24.14 4.82
CA TRP A 739 33.03 22.86 5.41
C TRP A 739 32.87 21.65 4.48
N THR A 740 32.02 21.75 3.45
CA THR A 740 31.91 20.72 2.40
C THR A 740 32.96 20.87 1.29
N ALA A 741 33.69 22.00 1.29
CA ALA A 741 34.72 22.36 0.34
C ALA A 741 36.13 22.43 0.99
N GLU A 742 36.22 22.72 2.28
CA GLU A 742 37.47 22.74 3.04
C GLU A 742 37.76 21.34 3.57
N SER A 743 38.52 20.56 2.80
CA SER A 743 39.35 19.54 3.42
C SER A 743 40.52 20.25 4.15
N TRP A 744 41.06 19.67 5.22
CA TRP A 744 42.23 20.14 6.01
C TRP A 744 43.51 20.46 5.18
N PHE A 745 43.42 20.37 3.85
CA PHE A 745 44.46 20.38 2.84
C PHE A 745 44.49 21.64 1.95
N GLY A 746 43.60 22.61 2.20
CA GLY A 746 43.69 23.94 1.59
C GLY A 746 43.38 24.01 0.09
N TYR A 747 42.20 23.52 -0.34
CA TYR A 747 41.66 23.81 -1.67
C TYR A 747 40.19 24.25 -1.65
N ASP A 748 39.89 25.09 -2.63
CA ASP A 748 38.70 25.92 -2.84
C ASP A 748 37.71 25.27 -3.84
N ALA A 749 36.40 25.39 -3.58
CA ALA A 749 35.26 25.23 -4.50
C ALA A 749 34.80 23.85 -5.09
N THR A 750 35.31 22.66 -4.70
CA THR A 750 34.83 21.37 -5.29
C THR A 750 34.38 20.31 -4.26
N ARG A 751 33.36 19.51 -4.61
CA ARG A 751 32.82 18.37 -3.83
C ARG A 751 33.75 17.14 -3.96
N LEU A 752 34.03 16.37 -2.90
CA LEU A 752 34.91 15.19 -2.96
C LEU A 752 34.27 13.93 -2.34
N SER A 753 34.38 12.77 -3.00
CA SER A 753 34.03 11.46 -2.43
C SER A 753 35.18 10.50 -2.69
N SER A 754 35.63 9.75 -1.68
CA SER A 754 36.74 8.79 -1.85
C SER A 754 36.45 7.43 -1.24
N ILE A 755 37.14 6.40 -1.75
CA ILE A 755 37.05 5.03 -1.26
C ILE A 755 38.47 4.45 -1.20
N MET A 756 38.81 3.80 -0.09
CA MET A 756 40.11 3.17 0.12
C MET A 756 40.12 1.73 -0.35
N PHE A 757 41.25 1.31 -0.90
CA PHE A 757 41.51 -0.05 -1.37
C PHE A 757 42.97 -0.43 -1.14
N THR A 758 43.27 -1.72 -1.17
CA THR A 758 44.64 -2.18 -1.40
C THR A 758 44.84 -2.62 -2.84
N VAL A 759 46.06 -2.44 -3.34
CA VAL A 759 46.42 -2.85 -4.70
C VAL A 759 46.66 -4.35 -4.73
N ALA A 760 45.78 -5.11 -5.36
CA ALA A 760 45.94 -6.54 -5.60
C ALA A 760 46.96 -6.85 -6.72
N ALA A 761 47.08 -5.99 -7.73
CA ALA A 761 48.05 -6.16 -8.82
C ALA A 761 48.39 -4.81 -9.48
N VAL A 762 49.62 -4.65 -10.00
CA VAL A 762 50.01 -3.53 -10.86
C VAL A 762 50.57 -4.09 -12.16
N ASP A 763 50.02 -3.65 -13.29
CA ASP A 763 50.56 -3.93 -14.61
C ASP A 763 51.01 -2.61 -15.24
N ALA A 764 52.33 -2.38 -15.23
CA ALA A 764 52.89 -1.14 -15.75
C ALA A 764 52.83 -1.02 -17.27
N ALA A 765 52.77 -2.14 -17.99
CA ALA A 765 52.64 -2.15 -19.44
C ALA A 765 51.20 -1.79 -19.86
N ALA A 766 50.21 -2.40 -19.20
CA ALA A 766 48.80 -2.09 -19.41
C ALA A 766 48.34 -0.77 -18.76
N ARG A 767 49.22 -0.18 -17.93
CA ARG A 767 48.91 0.94 -17.04
C ARG A 767 47.66 0.67 -16.19
N THR A 768 47.53 -0.54 -15.66
CA THR A 768 46.38 -0.92 -14.83
C THR A 768 46.78 -1.21 -13.40
N VAL A 769 45.89 -0.83 -12.47
CA VAL A 769 45.96 -1.14 -11.05
C VAL A 769 44.72 -1.96 -10.71
N THR A 770 44.91 -3.16 -10.18
CA THR A 770 43.82 -4.01 -9.67
C THR A 770 43.65 -3.78 -8.18
N LEU A 771 42.42 -3.55 -7.73
CA LEU A 771 41.99 -3.35 -6.36
C LEU A 771 41.62 -4.69 -5.71
N ASP A 772 41.77 -4.77 -4.40
CA ASP A 772 41.35 -5.91 -3.57
C ASP A 772 39.83 -6.11 -3.54
N HIS A 773 39.06 -5.01 -3.59
CA HIS A 773 37.60 -5.04 -3.62
C HIS A 773 37.03 -4.49 -4.93
N PRO A 774 35.87 -5.02 -5.39
CA PRO A 774 35.15 -4.43 -6.51
C PRO A 774 34.60 -3.05 -6.15
N LEU A 775 34.54 -2.15 -7.12
CA LEU A 775 33.96 -0.83 -6.94
C LEU A 775 32.48 -0.92 -6.56
N PRO A 776 32.04 -0.22 -5.51
CA PRO A 776 30.65 -0.27 -5.08
C PRO A 776 29.72 0.56 -5.98
N MET A 777 30.28 1.51 -6.74
CA MET A 777 29.56 2.39 -7.66
C MET A 777 30.41 2.80 -8.86
N ASN A 778 29.73 3.34 -9.89
CA ASN A 778 30.40 3.98 -11.02
C ASN A 778 31.01 5.31 -10.58
N MET A 779 32.25 5.58 -10.99
CA MET A 779 32.86 6.90 -10.82
C MET A 779 32.75 7.70 -12.13
N THR A 780 32.12 8.88 -12.10
CA THR A 780 31.69 9.58 -13.34
C THR A 780 32.43 10.89 -13.63
N SER A 781 33.09 11.48 -12.63
CA SER A 781 33.68 12.84 -12.71
C SER A 781 35.20 12.80 -12.50
N SER A 782 35.94 12.50 -13.57
CA SER A 782 37.41 12.49 -13.61
C SER A 782 38.09 11.86 -12.38
N PRO A 783 37.83 10.57 -12.10
CA PRO A 783 38.37 9.91 -10.91
C PRO A 783 39.91 9.94 -10.89
N LEU A 784 40.46 10.10 -9.68
CA LEU A 784 41.89 10.06 -9.41
C LEU A 784 42.18 8.87 -8.50
N LEU A 785 43.21 8.08 -8.84
CA LEU A 785 43.74 7.06 -7.95
C LEU A 785 45.01 7.59 -7.30
N MET A 786 45.03 7.60 -5.98
CA MET A 786 46.09 8.21 -5.19
C MET A 786 46.82 7.14 -4.38
N PRO A 787 48.12 6.92 -4.59
CA PRO A 787 48.91 6.08 -3.69
C PRO A 787 49.11 6.77 -2.35
N ARG A 788 49.06 6.01 -1.26
CA ARG A 788 49.43 6.48 0.07
C ARG A 788 50.87 6.07 0.39
N ALA A 789 51.67 6.99 0.94
CA ALA A 789 53.11 6.79 1.08
C ALA A 789 53.48 5.93 2.30
N THR A 790 52.72 6.09 3.39
CA THR A 790 52.89 5.32 4.63
C THR A 790 51.82 4.24 4.70
N LEU A 791 52.17 2.99 5.03
CA LEU A 791 51.18 1.93 5.20
C LEU A 791 51.53 1.03 6.37
N THR A 792 50.69 1.08 7.40
CA THR A 792 50.73 0.08 8.46
C THR A 792 49.81 -1.09 8.10
N ARG A 793 50.26 -2.33 8.29
CA ARG A 793 49.40 -3.49 8.06
C ARG A 793 49.48 -4.50 9.17
N GLY A 794 48.40 -5.26 9.39
CA GLY A 794 48.46 -6.43 10.27
C GLY A 794 48.79 -6.10 11.72
N VAL A 795 48.35 -4.94 12.23
CA VAL A 795 48.50 -4.60 13.65
C VAL A 795 47.25 -5.08 14.38
N GLY A 796 47.45 -5.85 15.45
CA GLY A 796 46.36 -6.44 16.22
C GLY A 796 46.41 -6.02 17.70
N PHE A 797 45.25 -5.87 18.32
CA PHE A 797 45.09 -5.79 19.77
C PHE A 797 44.14 -6.86 20.24
N GLU A 798 44.55 -7.63 21.24
CA GLU A 798 43.79 -8.77 21.72
C GLU A 798 43.84 -8.91 23.24
N ASN A 799 42.69 -9.20 23.87
CA ASN A 799 42.61 -9.55 25.30
C ASN A 799 43.26 -8.54 26.25
N LEU A 800 43.17 -7.24 25.94
CA LEU A 800 43.73 -6.14 26.73
C LEU A 800 42.61 -5.28 27.33
N GLN A 801 42.86 -4.71 28.52
CA GLN A 801 42.04 -3.63 29.04
C GLN A 801 42.74 -2.29 28.86
N PHE A 802 42.02 -1.34 28.27
CA PHE A 802 42.41 0.05 28.11
C PHE A 802 41.63 0.89 29.13
N ASP A 803 42.33 1.54 30.06
CA ASP A 803 41.74 2.21 31.22
C ASP A 803 42.07 3.71 31.22
N CYS A 804 41.08 4.54 30.90
CA CYS A 804 41.24 5.98 30.73
C CYS A 804 41.12 6.83 32.01
N THR A 805 41.13 6.22 33.19
CA THR A 805 40.93 6.94 34.48
C THR A 805 41.85 8.13 34.74
N ARG A 806 43.02 8.17 34.11
CA ARG A 806 44.04 9.22 34.32
C ARG A 806 44.26 10.07 33.07
N SER A 807 43.37 9.97 32.09
CA SER A 807 43.48 10.61 30.79
C SER A 807 42.16 11.24 30.35
N THR A 808 42.26 12.44 29.79
CA THR A 808 41.20 13.07 28.99
C THR A 808 41.60 13.12 27.51
N ALA A 809 42.56 12.30 27.10
CA ALA A 809 43.03 12.25 25.72
C ALA A 809 41.94 11.72 24.78
N ASN A 810 41.99 12.19 23.53
CA ASN A 810 40.93 12.01 22.54
C ASN A 810 40.75 10.56 22.04
N GLN A 811 41.80 9.73 22.01
CA GLN A 811 41.70 8.33 21.58
C GLN A 811 42.82 7.46 22.17
N VAL A 812 42.50 6.23 22.59
CA VAL A 812 43.49 5.28 23.13
C VAL A 812 44.15 4.41 22.06
N ILE A 813 43.43 4.13 20.97
CA ILE A 813 43.96 3.43 19.80
C ILE A 813 43.57 4.23 18.56
N GLN A 814 44.58 4.65 17.81
CA GLN A 814 44.43 5.31 16.52
C GLN A 814 45.08 4.43 15.44
N ILE A 815 44.27 3.97 14.49
CA ILE A 815 44.72 3.24 13.32
C ILE A 815 44.48 4.14 12.11
N VAL A 816 45.56 4.77 11.66
CA VAL A 816 45.61 5.70 10.53
C VAL A 816 46.37 5.07 9.37
N ASN A 817 45.88 5.25 8.14
CA ASN A 817 46.58 4.89 6.91
C ASN A 817 47.07 3.44 6.94
N ALA A 818 46.13 2.54 7.22
CA ALA A 818 46.43 1.16 7.57
C ALA A 818 45.50 0.16 6.88
N THR A 819 45.95 -1.09 6.76
CA THR A 819 45.12 -2.18 6.25
C THR A 819 45.20 -3.43 7.11
N SER A 820 44.12 -4.20 7.16
CA SER A 820 44.15 -5.54 7.75
C SER A 820 44.57 -5.54 9.23
N CYS A 821 44.20 -4.48 9.96
CA CYS A 821 44.41 -4.36 11.41
C CYS A 821 43.17 -4.84 12.17
N TRP A 822 43.31 -5.26 13.42
CA TRP A 822 42.18 -5.75 14.21
C TRP A 822 42.25 -5.38 15.69
N ILE A 823 41.07 -5.26 16.30
CA ILE A 823 40.90 -5.12 17.74
C ILE A 823 39.88 -6.17 18.16
N TYR A 824 40.31 -7.14 18.96
CA TYR A 824 39.52 -8.32 19.31
C TYR A 824 39.50 -8.56 20.82
N GLY A 825 38.33 -8.73 21.43
CA GLY A 825 38.25 -9.16 22.83
C GLY A 825 38.86 -8.18 23.84
N CYS A 826 38.85 -6.88 23.54
CA CYS A 826 39.41 -5.84 24.40
C CYS A 826 38.33 -5.13 25.23
N TYR A 827 38.73 -4.67 26.44
CA TYR A 827 37.88 -3.87 27.31
C TYR A 827 38.33 -2.41 27.33
N PHE A 828 37.50 -1.50 26.82
CA PHE A 828 37.71 -0.06 26.90
C PHE A 828 36.97 0.49 28.10
N LYS A 829 37.67 0.57 29.23
CA LYS A 829 37.12 0.99 30.52
C LYS A 829 37.24 2.50 30.70
N ARG A 830 36.13 3.11 31.13
CA ARG A 830 36.10 4.51 31.58
C ARG A 830 36.60 5.45 30.48
N MET A 831 36.14 5.26 29.25
CA MET A 831 36.51 6.13 28.14
C MET A 831 35.98 7.55 28.37
N TYR A 832 36.82 8.54 28.06
CA TYR A 832 36.48 9.96 28.11
C TYR A 832 36.07 10.50 26.73
N ASP A 833 36.76 10.06 25.69
CA ASP A 833 36.50 10.41 24.30
C ASP A 833 36.32 9.12 23.49
N ARG A 834 37.25 8.71 22.60
CA ARG A 834 37.09 7.52 21.73
C ARG A 834 37.68 6.22 22.28
N SER A 835 37.02 5.08 22.03
CA SER A 835 37.64 3.75 22.24
C SER A 835 38.67 3.45 21.15
N ALA A 836 38.29 3.64 19.88
CA ALA A 836 39.18 3.47 18.75
C ALA A 836 38.83 4.43 17.61
N TRP A 837 39.85 4.86 16.86
CA TRP A 837 39.73 5.74 15.71
C TRP A 837 40.35 5.06 14.50
N PHE A 838 39.54 4.77 13.49
CA PHE A 838 39.93 4.20 12.20
C PHE A 838 39.91 5.29 11.12
N GLU A 839 41.08 5.76 10.70
CA GLU A 839 41.28 6.88 9.77
C GLU A 839 41.97 6.40 8.49
N GLU A 840 41.36 6.61 7.32
CA GLU A 840 41.96 6.20 6.03
C GLU A 840 42.40 4.72 6.02
N VAL A 841 41.57 3.85 6.59
CA VAL A 841 41.88 2.42 6.71
C VAL A 841 41.12 1.56 5.71
N THR A 842 41.61 0.34 5.49
CA THR A 842 40.79 -0.68 4.83
C THR A 842 40.95 -2.07 5.43
N ASN A 843 39.96 -2.94 5.28
CA ASN A 843 40.05 -4.34 5.70
C ASN A 843 40.33 -4.53 7.20
N CYS A 844 39.97 -3.56 8.03
CA CYS A 844 40.19 -3.62 9.48
C CYS A 844 38.98 -4.18 10.21
N THR A 845 39.19 -4.78 11.39
CA THR A 845 38.10 -5.34 12.20
C THR A 845 38.07 -4.84 13.63
N PHE A 846 36.86 -4.69 14.19
CA PHE A 846 36.61 -4.38 15.59
C PHE A 846 35.57 -5.37 16.11
N GLU A 847 36.01 -6.40 16.82
CA GLU A 847 35.18 -7.58 17.11
C GLU A 847 35.23 -8.01 18.58
N HIS A 848 34.10 -8.45 19.12
CA HIS A 848 34.04 -9.04 20.47
C HIS A 848 34.55 -8.12 21.59
N ASN A 849 34.49 -6.80 21.42
CA ASN A 849 34.96 -5.83 22.41
C ASN A 849 33.85 -5.39 23.36
N HIS A 850 34.25 -4.83 24.50
CA HIS A 850 33.37 -4.09 25.40
C HIS A 850 33.89 -2.66 25.61
N SER A 851 33.05 -1.66 25.41
CA SER A 851 33.38 -0.25 25.66
C SER A 851 32.44 0.36 26.70
N ASP A 852 33.02 1.07 27.67
CA ASP A 852 32.31 1.69 28.81
C ASP A 852 32.79 3.13 29.03
N HIS A 853 31.94 4.11 28.73
CA HIS A 853 32.29 5.55 28.71
C HIS A 853 31.92 6.26 30.03
N GLY A 854 32.56 5.81 31.11
CA GLY A 854 32.24 6.21 32.49
C GLY A 854 33.01 7.39 33.11
N GLN A 855 33.84 8.16 32.38
CA GLN A 855 34.65 9.28 32.95
C GLN A 855 33.99 10.67 32.89
N GLY A 856 32.75 10.79 32.42
CA GLY A 856 32.16 12.07 32.03
C GLY A 856 32.52 12.43 30.60
N LEU A 857 31.80 13.38 30.01
CA LEU A 857 31.78 13.54 28.56
C LEU A 857 32.91 14.45 28.05
N GLY A 858 33.78 13.90 27.20
CA GLY A 858 34.60 14.64 26.25
C GLY A 858 33.78 15.18 25.06
N ARG A 859 34.43 15.95 24.19
CA ARG A 859 33.78 16.61 23.04
C ARG A 859 33.20 15.62 22.03
N ASN A 860 33.73 14.40 21.94
CA ASN A 860 33.44 13.45 20.88
C ASN A 860 33.32 12.02 21.44
N CYS A 861 32.44 11.81 22.44
CA CYS A 861 32.29 10.58 23.23
C CYS A 861 31.86 9.34 22.44
N GLU A 862 32.69 8.87 21.51
CA GLU A 862 32.35 7.87 20.51
C GLU A 862 32.96 6.50 20.84
N GLY A 863 32.26 5.41 20.61
CA GLY A 863 32.86 4.08 20.81
C GLY A 863 33.92 3.82 19.73
N LEU A 864 33.48 3.35 18.57
CA LEU A 864 34.32 3.27 17.37
C LEU A 864 34.00 4.41 16.42
N ASP A 865 35.03 5.18 16.08
CA ASP A 865 34.95 6.28 15.12
C ASP A 865 35.61 5.87 13.79
N PHE A 866 34.82 5.93 12.72
CA PHE A 866 35.28 5.78 11.35
C PHE A 866 35.46 7.16 10.73
N VAL A 867 36.69 7.51 10.37
CA VAL A 867 37.05 8.84 9.85
C VAL A 867 37.76 8.72 8.52
N GLY A 868 37.59 9.71 7.65
CA GLY A 868 38.51 9.96 6.54
C GLY A 868 38.65 8.76 5.61
N ASN A 869 37.54 8.24 5.08
CA ASN A 869 37.54 7.11 4.15
C ASN A 869 37.95 5.76 4.77
N ALA A 870 37.54 5.46 6.00
CA ALA A 870 37.57 4.07 6.46
C ALA A 870 36.64 3.20 5.60
N CYS A 871 37.19 2.16 4.95
CA CYS A 871 36.44 1.38 3.96
C CYS A 871 36.63 -0.14 4.12
N TRP A 872 35.60 -0.93 3.81
CA TRP A 872 35.69 -2.39 3.83
C TRP A 872 36.05 -2.97 5.20
N CYS A 873 35.71 -2.27 6.29
CA CYS A 873 35.90 -2.73 7.65
C CYS A 873 34.73 -3.60 8.14
N LEU A 874 35.00 -4.46 9.12
CA LEU A 874 33.99 -5.29 9.78
C LEU A 874 33.93 -4.99 11.28
N VAL A 875 32.75 -4.64 11.78
CA VAL A 875 32.49 -4.33 13.19
C VAL A 875 31.40 -5.25 13.68
N GLN A 876 31.73 -6.18 14.56
CA GLN A 876 30.74 -7.17 14.96
C GLN A 876 30.86 -7.70 16.38
N ASP A 877 29.71 -8.10 16.92
CA ASP A 877 29.60 -8.74 18.22
C ASP A 877 30.24 -7.92 19.36
N ASN A 878 30.14 -6.59 19.32
CA ASN A 878 30.63 -5.71 20.37
C ASN A 878 29.52 -5.29 21.33
N THR A 879 29.90 -4.94 22.56
CA THR A 879 28.98 -4.30 23.53
C THR A 879 29.45 -2.89 23.85
N PHE A 880 28.59 -1.90 23.65
CA PHE A 880 28.87 -0.50 23.97
C PHE A 880 27.95 -0.01 25.08
N HIS A 881 28.55 0.61 26.10
CA HIS A 881 27.86 1.10 27.28
C HIS A 881 28.23 2.56 27.60
N SER A 882 27.23 3.40 27.86
CA SER A 882 27.38 4.81 28.27
C SER A 882 28.10 5.72 27.28
N ALA A 883 28.28 5.31 26.02
CA ALA A 883 28.89 6.15 24.98
C ALA A 883 27.87 7.19 24.46
N GLY A 884 28.37 8.35 24.02
CA GLY A 884 27.55 9.37 23.37
C GLY A 884 27.12 8.92 21.97
N TYR A 885 28.10 8.50 21.16
CA TYR A 885 27.88 7.84 19.87
C TYR A 885 28.65 6.52 19.85
N PRO A 886 28.07 5.41 20.35
CA PRO A 886 28.75 4.11 20.35
C PRO A 886 29.44 3.75 19.04
N MET A 887 28.83 4.13 17.91
CA MET A 887 29.39 4.00 16.59
C MET A 887 29.03 5.20 15.73
N ILE A 888 30.03 5.81 15.11
CA ILE A 888 29.85 6.95 14.21
C ILE A 888 30.63 6.74 12.92
N MET A 889 30.00 7.05 11.79
CA MET A 889 30.63 7.11 10.48
C MET A 889 30.87 8.58 10.11
N PHE A 890 32.03 9.09 10.53
CA PHE A 890 32.45 10.48 10.39
C PHE A 890 33.06 10.79 9.02
N GLY A 891 32.47 11.76 8.32
CA GLY A 891 32.87 12.24 7.00
C GLY A 891 33.45 13.66 7.01
N ASP A 892 33.48 14.33 8.15
CA ASP A 892 33.98 15.71 8.22
C ASP A 892 35.47 15.78 7.87
N TRP A 893 35.86 16.82 7.15
CA TRP A 893 37.24 17.25 6.88
C TRP A 893 38.15 16.34 6.05
N GLN A 894 37.84 15.03 5.93
CA GLN A 894 38.76 14.04 5.37
C GLN A 894 38.10 13.04 4.40
N GLY A 895 36.79 13.15 4.13
CA GLY A 895 36.06 12.28 3.20
C GLY A 895 35.33 11.13 3.90
N GLY A 896 34.31 10.59 3.23
CA GLY A 896 33.32 9.70 3.82
C GLY A 896 33.69 8.22 3.78
N CYS A 897 33.02 7.45 4.64
CA CYS A 897 33.31 6.04 4.86
C CYS A 897 32.50 5.14 3.92
N ALA A 898 33.14 4.15 3.31
CA ALA A 898 32.49 3.35 2.27
C ALA A 898 32.62 1.84 2.46
N GLY A 899 31.49 1.16 2.34
CA GLY A 899 31.48 -0.29 2.27
C GLY A 899 31.85 -1.04 3.55
N ASN A 900 31.59 -0.43 4.71
CA ASN A 900 31.79 -1.07 5.99
C ASN A 900 30.60 -1.96 6.37
N VAL A 901 30.87 -3.05 7.08
CA VAL A 901 29.87 -3.98 7.62
C VAL A 901 29.83 -3.85 9.13
N VAL A 902 28.66 -3.51 9.67
CA VAL A 902 28.37 -3.38 11.09
C VAL A 902 27.30 -4.38 11.47
N GLY A 903 27.70 -5.46 12.16
CA GLY A 903 26.85 -6.63 12.38
C GLY A 903 26.71 -7.07 13.84
N TYR A 904 25.50 -7.30 14.32
CA TYR A 904 25.24 -8.01 15.59
C TYR A 904 25.86 -7.38 16.85
N ASN A 905 26.02 -6.06 16.88
CA ASN A 905 26.49 -5.33 18.06
C ASN A 905 25.32 -5.03 19.01
N PHE A 906 25.62 -4.90 20.31
CA PHE A 906 24.67 -4.44 21.33
C PHE A 906 25.10 -3.10 21.89
N LEU A 907 24.24 -2.10 21.74
CA LEU A 907 24.52 -0.71 22.05
C LEU A 907 23.49 -0.23 23.08
N ASN A 908 23.93 0.11 24.29
CA ASN A 908 23.02 0.32 25.41
C ASN A 908 23.49 1.41 26.38
N GLY A 909 22.55 2.22 26.87
CA GLY A 909 22.81 3.20 27.92
C GLY A 909 23.49 4.43 27.35
N PHE A 910 22.73 5.50 27.16
CA PHE A 910 23.27 6.82 26.88
C PHE A 910 23.73 7.51 28.16
N ASN A 911 24.80 8.31 28.06
CA ASN A 911 25.26 9.14 29.16
C ASN A 911 24.61 10.54 29.07
N GLN A 912 23.80 10.86 30.08
CA GLN A 912 22.81 11.97 30.12
C GLN A 912 23.39 13.41 30.10
N GLY A 913 24.71 13.59 30.04
CA GLY A 913 25.34 14.92 30.16
C GLY A 913 25.72 15.62 28.84
N TYR A 914 25.44 15.00 27.68
CA TYR A 914 25.89 15.50 26.38
C TYR A 914 24.85 16.48 25.86
N ASP A 915 25.26 17.52 25.14
CA ASP A 915 24.34 18.54 24.63
C ASP A 915 23.26 17.89 23.76
N LEU A 916 22.04 17.82 24.31
CA LEU A 916 20.85 17.22 23.70
C LEU A 916 20.34 17.99 22.48
N SER A 917 21.00 19.10 22.10
CA SER A 917 20.66 19.90 20.91
C SER A 917 21.12 19.27 19.58
N THR A 918 22.01 18.27 19.63
CA THR A 918 22.39 17.39 18.52
C THR A 918 21.82 16.00 18.78
N ALA A 919 21.02 15.46 17.85
CA ALA A 919 20.26 14.22 18.05
C ALA A 919 21.17 13.05 18.47
N PRO A 920 21.04 12.49 19.70
CA PRO A 920 21.89 11.39 20.15
C PRO A 920 21.51 10.09 19.45
N LEU A 921 22.26 9.74 18.42
CA LEU A 921 22.15 8.48 17.71
C LEU A 921 22.97 7.40 18.44
N THR A 922 22.38 6.23 18.66
CA THR A 922 23.12 5.05 19.13
C THR A 922 24.07 4.55 18.05
N ALA A 923 23.69 4.78 16.79
CA ALA A 923 24.46 4.47 15.60
C ALA A 923 24.21 5.56 14.54
N ASP A 924 25.26 6.27 14.15
CA ASP A 924 25.21 7.21 13.03
C ASP A 924 25.89 6.60 11.79
N ASP A 925 25.12 6.44 10.72
CA ASP A 925 25.58 5.88 9.46
C ASP A 925 26.26 6.89 8.52
N SER A 926 26.11 8.19 8.80
CA SER A 926 26.64 9.27 7.99
C SER A 926 26.58 10.61 8.72
N HIS A 927 27.71 10.96 9.35
CA HIS A 927 28.01 12.31 9.76
C HIS A 927 28.79 12.99 8.62
N GLY A 928 28.19 13.97 7.92
CA GLY A 928 28.82 14.64 6.78
C GLY A 928 28.72 13.89 5.44
N PRO A 929 29.27 14.47 4.35
CA PRO A 929 29.05 13.99 2.99
C PRO A 929 29.88 12.72 2.69
N SER A 930 29.43 11.93 1.71
CA SER A 930 30.14 10.80 1.06
C SER A 930 30.25 9.46 1.78
N CYS A 931 29.58 9.26 2.92
CA CYS A 931 29.43 7.92 3.50
C CYS A 931 28.50 7.05 2.64
N VAL A 932 29.00 5.96 2.05
CA VAL A 932 28.27 5.22 1.01
C VAL A 932 28.39 3.70 1.13
N PHE A 933 27.28 3.02 0.90
CA PHE A 933 27.15 1.56 0.86
C PHE A 933 27.54 0.85 2.16
N ASN A 934 27.36 1.48 3.32
CA ASN A 934 27.56 0.80 4.60
C ASN A 934 26.38 -0.11 4.95
N LEU A 935 26.65 -1.28 5.52
CA LEU A 935 25.67 -2.29 5.93
C LEU A 935 25.56 -2.33 7.45
N TRP A 936 24.36 -2.13 7.97
CA TRP A 936 23.97 -2.28 9.37
C TRP A 936 23.04 -3.48 9.53
N GLU A 937 23.56 -4.60 10.04
CA GLU A 937 22.84 -5.87 10.09
C GLU A 937 22.70 -6.43 11.51
N GLY A 938 21.47 -6.68 11.97
CA GLY A 938 21.26 -7.49 13.18
C GLY A 938 21.73 -6.84 14.49
N ASN A 939 22.00 -5.53 14.49
CA ASN A 939 22.42 -4.79 15.69
C ASN A 939 21.22 -4.52 16.61
N GLU A 940 21.51 -4.28 17.88
CA GLU A 940 20.54 -3.96 18.91
C GLU A 940 20.92 -2.62 19.55
N GLY A 941 20.06 -1.58 19.44
CA GLY A 941 20.30 -0.28 20.09
C GLY A 941 19.09 0.65 20.14
N GLU A 942 19.24 1.88 20.63
CA GLU A 942 18.08 2.76 20.87
C GLU A 942 17.66 3.57 19.64
N VAL A 943 18.57 4.26 18.94
CA VAL A 943 18.25 5.06 17.73
C VAL A 943 19.32 4.90 16.66
N PHE A 944 18.90 4.64 15.42
CA PHE A 944 19.77 4.49 14.25
C PHE A 944 19.42 5.58 13.23
N GLY A 945 20.38 6.09 12.47
CA GLY A 945 20.08 7.05 11.42
C GLY A 945 21.28 7.84 10.94
N ASN A 946 20.98 8.96 10.29
CA ASN A 946 21.92 10.06 10.05
C ASN A 946 21.50 11.30 10.82
N ASP A 947 22.48 12.06 11.29
CA ASP A 947 22.24 13.26 12.11
C ASP A 947 21.87 14.52 11.30
N GLY A 948 21.93 14.43 9.96
CA GLY A 948 21.60 15.50 9.03
C GLY A 948 22.60 16.68 9.02
N TYR A 949 23.73 16.55 9.70
CA TYR A 949 24.73 17.61 9.82
C TYR A 949 25.62 17.66 8.56
N TYR A 950 26.02 18.86 8.12
CA TYR A 950 27.06 19.06 7.08
C TYR A 950 26.82 18.41 5.70
N GLY A 951 25.56 18.10 5.36
CA GLY A 951 25.23 17.51 4.06
C GLY A 951 25.34 15.99 4.03
N SER A 952 24.96 15.32 5.13
CA SER A 952 24.75 13.86 5.24
C SER A 952 23.89 13.33 4.09
N ALA A 953 24.55 12.96 3.01
CA ALA A 953 23.97 12.46 1.77
C ALA A 953 24.49 11.04 1.56
N GLY A 954 23.98 10.12 2.37
CA GLY A 954 24.46 8.75 2.45
C GLY A 954 23.70 7.75 1.58
N PHE A 955 24.39 6.65 1.26
CA PHE A 955 23.77 5.41 0.80
C PHE A 955 23.95 4.35 1.89
N GLY A 956 22.88 3.84 2.49
CA GLY A 956 22.97 2.91 3.62
C GLY A 956 22.00 1.74 3.50
N THR A 957 22.35 0.64 4.17
CA THR A 957 21.51 -0.56 4.21
C THR A 957 21.30 -0.98 5.67
N TYR A 958 20.07 -0.82 6.16
CA TYR A 958 19.63 -1.28 7.48
C TYR A 958 18.83 -2.57 7.33
N LEU A 959 19.44 -3.66 7.75
CA LEU A 959 18.82 -4.97 7.74
C LEU A 959 18.68 -5.45 9.17
N ARG A 960 17.50 -5.94 9.53
CA ARG A 960 17.43 -6.96 10.59
C ARG A 960 17.79 -6.47 12.00
N ASN A 961 17.89 -5.16 12.22
CA ASN A 961 18.25 -4.57 13.50
C ASN A 961 17.04 -4.53 14.46
N ARG A 962 17.30 -4.55 15.76
CA ARG A 962 16.31 -4.31 16.81
C ARG A 962 16.55 -2.93 17.39
N ILE A 963 15.58 -2.04 17.22
CA ILE A 963 15.75 -0.62 17.55
C ILE A 963 14.56 -0.16 18.37
N TRP A 964 14.80 0.47 19.51
CA TRP A 964 13.74 0.68 20.50
C TRP A 964 13.35 2.11 20.88
N GLY A 965 14.00 3.12 20.32
CA GLY A 965 13.83 4.51 20.68
C GLY A 965 14.47 4.85 22.04
N THR A 966 14.76 6.13 22.25
CA THR A 966 15.39 6.61 23.50
C THR A 966 14.41 6.61 24.68
N THR A 967 14.95 6.43 25.89
CA THR A 967 14.16 6.42 27.15
C THR A 967 14.33 7.67 28.00
N SER A 968 15.13 8.67 27.57
CA SER A 968 15.46 9.86 28.36
C SER A 968 15.26 11.15 27.59
N GLU A 969 14.41 12.02 28.15
CA GLU A 969 14.39 13.50 28.06
C GLU A 969 14.47 14.19 26.68
N MET A 970 14.26 13.48 25.57
CA MET A 970 13.84 14.16 24.34
C MET A 970 12.42 14.69 24.54
N ASP A 971 12.19 15.97 24.26
CA ASP A 971 10.85 16.53 24.12
C ASP A 971 9.99 15.53 23.34
N TYR A 972 8.82 15.17 23.91
CA TYR A 972 7.89 14.12 23.44
C TYR A 972 7.55 14.18 21.93
N ALA A 973 7.90 15.29 21.28
CA ALA A 973 7.69 15.57 19.89
C ALA A 973 8.64 14.85 18.92
N ASP A 974 9.86 14.46 19.33
CA ASP A 974 10.92 14.11 18.38
C ASP A 974 11.50 12.69 18.53
N GLN A 975 10.90 11.83 19.34
CA GLN A 975 11.43 10.48 19.59
C GLN A 975 11.17 9.55 18.40
N CYS A 976 12.21 8.99 17.76
CA CYS A 976 11.98 7.91 16.79
C CYS A 976 13.04 6.80 16.76
N CYS A 977 12.69 5.65 16.18
CA CYS A 977 13.59 4.50 16.11
C CYS A 977 14.60 4.61 14.95
N LEU A 978 14.18 5.15 13.80
CA LEU A 978 15.03 5.32 12.63
C LEU A 978 14.88 6.73 12.03
N GLU A 979 16.00 7.45 11.94
CA GLU A 979 16.10 8.82 11.43
C GLU A 979 16.76 8.88 10.05
N LEU A 980 16.01 9.24 9.01
CA LEU A 980 16.55 9.50 7.66
C LEU A 980 16.16 10.90 7.19
N THR A 981 17.14 11.79 7.09
CA THR A 981 16.93 13.21 6.75
C THR A 981 16.78 13.47 5.25
N HIS A 982 16.33 14.69 4.90
CA HIS A 982 16.06 15.21 3.54
C HIS A 982 17.13 14.86 2.49
N TRP A 983 18.42 14.78 2.80
CA TRP A 983 19.48 14.51 1.81
C TRP A 983 19.83 13.03 1.61
N SER A 984 19.06 12.13 2.18
CA SER A 984 19.21 10.68 2.02
C SER A 984 18.84 10.21 0.59
N HIS A 985 19.80 9.63 -0.15
CA HIS A 985 19.64 9.36 -1.59
C HIS A 985 19.32 7.92 -2.00
N MET A 986 19.78 6.89 -1.29
CA MET A 986 19.35 5.51 -1.51
C MET A 986 19.52 4.72 -0.23
N TYR A 987 18.40 4.39 0.41
CA TYR A 987 18.39 3.53 1.58
C TYR A 987 17.60 2.24 1.33
N THR A 988 18.10 1.15 1.89
CA THR A 988 17.37 -0.11 2.02
C THR A 988 17.13 -0.36 3.51
N VAL A 989 15.89 -0.38 3.96
CA VAL A 989 15.53 -0.52 5.37
C VAL A 989 14.52 -1.66 5.52
N VAL A 990 14.99 -2.87 5.84
CA VAL A 990 14.15 -4.07 5.73
C VAL A 990 14.42 -5.10 6.83
N GLY A 991 13.34 -5.68 7.36
CA GLY A 991 13.38 -6.76 8.34
C GLY A 991 13.83 -6.35 9.74
N ASN A 992 13.88 -5.04 10.03
CA ASN A 992 14.16 -4.50 11.36
C ASN A 992 12.93 -4.66 12.27
N VAL A 993 13.16 -4.75 13.58
CA VAL A 993 12.16 -4.71 14.65
C VAL A 993 12.26 -3.34 15.30
N LEU A 994 11.21 -2.54 15.18
CA LEU A 994 11.23 -1.16 15.66
C LEU A 994 10.22 -0.95 16.78
N GLY A 995 10.61 -0.21 17.82
CA GLY A 995 9.84 0.01 19.03
C GLY A 995 10.35 -0.82 20.22
N THR A 996 9.78 -0.58 21.40
CA THR A 996 10.44 -0.92 22.68
C THR A 996 10.63 -2.42 22.92
N PRO A 997 11.71 -2.85 23.62
CA PRO A 997 11.90 -4.21 24.06
C PRO A 997 11.28 -4.34 25.47
N ALA A 998 10.81 -5.52 25.84
CA ALA A 998 10.29 -5.76 27.18
C ALA A 998 11.36 -5.49 28.27
N GLY A 999 11.10 -4.54 29.18
CA GLY A 999 11.92 -4.36 30.40
C GLY A 999 12.19 -2.92 30.87
N SER A 1000 11.89 -1.87 30.09
CA SER A 1000 12.05 -0.50 30.58
C SER A 1000 10.87 -0.10 31.48
N SER A 1001 11.16 0.37 32.68
CA SER A 1001 10.16 0.78 33.69
C SER A 1001 9.38 2.06 33.33
N TRP A 1002 9.56 2.59 32.11
CA TRP A 1002 9.15 3.95 31.74
C TRP A 1002 8.09 4.05 30.63
N ASN A 1003 7.65 2.97 29.97
CA ASN A 1003 6.58 3.12 28.97
C ASN A 1003 5.62 1.91 28.92
N THR A 1004 4.41 2.12 29.43
CA THR A 1004 3.31 1.15 29.48
C THR A 1004 2.13 1.53 28.58
N THR A 1005 2.29 2.50 27.66
CA THR A 1005 1.13 3.22 27.06
C THR A 1005 0.96 3.12 25.55
N GLY A 1006 1.80 2.40 24.80
CA GLY A 1006 1.55 2.17 23.36
C GLY A 1006 1.62 3.45 22.51
N GLU A 1007 2.59 4.32 22.82
CA GLU A 1007 2.62 5.72 22.38
C GLU A 1007 3.30 5.97 21.03
N TYR A 1008 3.94 4.97 20.41
CA TYR A 1008 4.55 5.15 19.09
C TYR A 1008 3.50 5.17 17.97
N SER A 1009 3.48 6.23 17.19
CA SER A 1009 2.65 6.37 15.99
C SER A 1009 3.40 5.82 14.76
N GLN A 1010 2.72 5.03 13.92
CA GLN A 1010 3.25 4.38 12.70
C GLN A 1010 3.58 5.37 11.56
N VAL A 1011 3.77 6.65 11.88
CA VAL A 1011 3.76 7.72 10.90
C VAL A 1011 5.05 7.66 10.07
N TYR A 1012 4.90 7.36 8.77
CA TYR A 1012 6.00 7.36 7.79
C TYR A 1012 6.54 8.78 7.52
N GLU A 1013 5.66 9.78 7.60
CA GLU A 1013 5.93 11.20 7.38
C GLU A 1013 4.86 12.00 8.16
N ALA A 1014 5.25 12.94 9.01
CA ALA A 1014 4.27 13.85 9.61
C ALA A 1014 4.29 15.18 8.88
N SER A 1015 3.16 15.56 8.30
CA SER A 1015 2.92 16.92 7.85
C SER A 1015 2.45 17.77 9.05
N GLY A 1016 3.37 18.30 9.85
CA GLY A 1016 2.99 19.17 10.97
C GLY A 1016 4.16 19.61 11.86
N THR A 1017 3.99 20.70 12.59
CA THR A 1017 5.03 21.32 13.45
C THR A 1017 4.79 21.10 14.96
N SER A 1018 3.94 20.14 15.35
CA SER A 1018 3.70 19.84 16.77
C SER A 1018 3.40 18.35 16.94
N PHE A 1019 4.39 17.60 17.42
CA PHE A 1019 4.26 16.18 17.67
C PHE A 1019 3.96 15.99 19.18
N GLN A 1020 2.96 15.20 19.51
CA GLN A 1020 2.63 14.83 20.90
C GLN A 1020 2.92 13.34 21.19
N ALA A 1021 3.49 12.61 20.23
CA ALA A 1021 3.71 11.17 20.31
C ALA A 1021 5.00 10.74 19.55
N PRO A 1022 5.80 9.81 20.11
CA PRO A 1022 6.95 9.19 19.45
C PRO A 1022 6.61 8.53 18.09
N GLN A 1023 7.59 8.39 17.19
CA GLN A 1023 7.43 7.83 15.83
C GLN A 1023 8.29 6.59 15.61
N ILE A 1024 7.82 5.64 14.80
CA ILE A 1024 8.65 4.49 14.40
C ILE A 1024 9.66 4.90 13.31
N TYR A 1025 9.28 5.84 12.43
CA TYR A 1025 10.11 6.40 11.37
C TYR A 1025 10.06 7.92 11.36
N ARG A 1026 11.17 8.51 10.92
CA ARG A 1026 11.22 9.91 10.54
C ARG A 1026 11.91 10.03 9.19
N LEU A 1027 11.14 10.31 8.13
CA LEU A 1027 11.63 10.47 6.75
C LEU A 1027 11.50 11.92 6.30
N GLY A 1028 12.50 12.42 5.56
CA GLY A 1028 12.43 13.74 4.89
C GLY A 1028 12.35 14.93 5.85
N TYR A 1029 12.75 14.73 7.12
CA TYR A 1029 12.72 15.78 8.13
C TYR A 1029 13.76 16.87 7.82
N PRO A 1030 13.38 18.16 7.96
CA PRO A 1030 14.19 19.26 7.47
C PRO A 1030 15.32 19.75 8.37
N ASP A 1031 15.42 19.38 9.64
CA ASP A 1031 16.30 20.13 10.55
C ASP A 1031 17.79 19.74 10.43
N MET A 1032 18.60 20.76 10.18
CA MET A 1032 20.05 20.73 10.03
C MET A 1032 20.68 21.05 11.39
N GLY A 1033 21.00 20.02 12.17
CA GLY A 1033 22.11 20.03 13.12
C GLY A 1033 22.31 21.30 13.97
N ASN A 1034 21.35 21.62 14.84
CA ASN A 1034 21.50 22.24 16.18
C ASN A 1034 20.18 22.95 16.55
N ARG A 1035 19.41 22.36 17.49
CA ARG A 1035 18.12 22.91 17.99
C ARG A 1035 18.24 24.32 18.60
N SER A 1036 19.47 24.76 18.90
CA SER A 1036 19.80 26.07 19.48
C SER A 1036 20.24 27.11 18.43
N TYR A 1037 20.45 26.70 17.17
CA TYR A 1037 21.14 27.52 16.18
C TYR A 1037 20.15 28.21 15.25
N ASN A 1038 19.69 29.39 15.67
CA ASN A 1038 18.94 30.32 14.83
C ASN A 1038 19.92 31.09 13.91
N GLY A 1039 20.69 30.34 13.13
CA GLY A 1039 21.78 30.79 12.24
C GLY A 1039 22.01 29.94 10.95
N THR A 1040 22.29 30.54 9.76
CA THR A 1040 23.53 30.15 9.08
C THR A 1040 24.61 30.57 10.09
N ALA A 1041 25.91 30.51 9.86
CA ALA A 1041 26.73 31.30 10.82
C ALA A 1041 26.24 32.79 10.93
N SER A 1042 25.36 33.28 10.01
CA SER A 1042 24.55 34.49 10.17
C SER A 1042 23.00 34.45 9.94
N ASN A 1043 22.34 33.49 9.26
CA ASN A 1043 20.86 33.46 9.04
C ASN A 1043 20.26 32.19 8.34
N PRO A 1044 19.67 31.18 9.02
CA PRO A 1044 19.11 30.00 8.39
C PRO A 1044 17.63 30.28 8.24
N THR A 1045 17.17 30.36 7.01
CA THR A 1045 15.72 30.32 6.85
C THR A 1045 15.28 28.92 7.29
N SER A 1046 14.33 28.83 8.23
CA SER A 1046 13.64 27.57 8.52
C SER A 1046 13.29 26.92 7.19
N PRO A 1047 13.66 25.65 6.95
CA PRO A 1047 13.30 25.01 5.71
C PRO A 1047 11.77 25.03 5.60
N THR A 1048 11.27 25.68 4.54
CA THR A 1048 9.85 25.99 4.40
C THR A 1048 9.02 24.80 3.90
N SER A 1049 9.63 23.64 3.66
CA SER A 1049 8.92 22.43 3.23
C SER A 1049 9.67 21.14 3.55
N TYR A 1050 8.92 20.15 4.04
CA TYR A 1050 9.28 18.74 4.04
C TYR A 1050 9.62 18.27 2.61
N ASP A 1051 10.73 17.54 2.42
CA ASP A 1051 11.02 16.91 1.14
C ASP A 1051 10.52 15.46 1.13
N THR A 1052 9.40 15.25 0.44
CA THR A 1052 8.79 13.93 0.21
C THR A 1052 9.63 13.03 -0.71
N ASN A 1053 10.70 13.54 -1.32
CA ASN A 1053 11.53 12.76 -2.25
C ASN A 1053 12.41 11.70 -1.55
N VAL A 1054 12.67 11.82 -0.24
CA VAL A 1054 13.37 10.75 0.52
C VAL A 1054 12.61 9.43 0.43
N LYS A 1055 11.27 9.49 0.37
CA LYS A 1055 10.47 8.30 0.12
C LYS A 1055 10.74 7.68 -1.25
N ALA A 1056 10.92 8.52 -2.28
CA ALA A 1056 11.24 8.07 -3.64
C ALA A 1056 12.66 7.49 -3.77
N THR A 1057 13.54 7.77 -2.80
CA THR A 1057 14.90 7.23 -2.72
C THR A 1057 15.00 5.94 -1.89
N LEU A 1058 13.97 5.57 -1.14
CA LEU A 1058 13.89 4.26 -0.48
C LEU A 1058 13.74 3.17 -1.53
N VAL A 1059 14.78 2.33 -1.64
CA VAL A 1059 14.80 1.23 -2.62
C VAL A 1059 13.88 0.11 -2.15
N ARG A 1060 13.87 -0.18 -0.85
CA ARG A 1060 12.93 -1.08 -0.17
C ARG A 1060 12.70 -0.67 1.29
N HIS A 1061 11.46 -0.79 1.76
CA HIS A 1061 11.06 -0.47 3.13
C HIS A 1061 9.96 -1.42 3.64
N GLY A 1062 10.29 -2.24 4.62
CA GLY A 1062 9.40 -3.26 5.18
C GLY A 1062 9.90 -3.82 6.50
N ASN A 1063 9.30 -3.42 7.62
CA ASN A 1063 9.82 -3.73 8.96
C ASN A 1063 8.69 -4.04 9.94
N PHE A 1064 9.03 -4.72 11.02
CA PHE A 1064 8.07 -5.08 12.06
C PHE A 1064 7.95 -3.95 13.08
N ASP A 1065 6.76 -3.38 13.19
CA ASP A 1065 6.39 -2.48 14.26
C ASP A 1065 6.05 -3.28 15.50
N TYR A 1066 6.90 -3.16 16.51
CA TYR A 1066 6.77 -3.86 17.77
C TYR A 1066 5.53 -3.42 18.55
N VAL A 1067 5.15 -2.15 18.53
CA VAL A 1067 4.03 -1.65 19.34
C VAL A 1067 2.71 -2.18 18.81
N ASN A 1068 2.52 -2.12 17.49
CA ASN A 1068 1.27 -2.54 16.85
C ASN A 1068 1.27 -4.00 16.39
N GLN A 1069 2.36 -4.73 16.62
CA GLN A 1069 2.54 -6.14 16.24
C GLN A 1069 2.21 -6.41 14.76
N ALA A 1070 2.60 -5.48 13.87
CA ALA A 1070 2.26 -5.52 12.46
C ALA A 1070 3.47 -5.18 11.59
N VAL A 1071 3.49 -5.71 10.38
CA VAL A 1071 4.50 -5.34 9.40
C VAL A 1071 4.08 -4.06 8.68
N LEU A 1072 4.98 -3.09 8.70
CA LEU A 1072 4.87 -1.82 8.02
C LEU A 1072 5.63 -1.88 6.69
N TRP A 1073 4.90 -1.98 5.59
CA TRP A 1073 5.43 -1.89 4.22
C TRP A 1073 5.07 -0.54 3.61
N ASP A 1074 6.01 0.10 2.89
CA ASP A 1074 5.62 1.22 2.02
C ASP A 1074 4.66 0.69 0.93
N PRO A 1075 3.42 1.21 0.85
CA PRO A 1075 2.46 0.78 -0.15
C PRO A 1075 2.94 0.99 -1.60
N ALA A 1076 3.90 1.91 -1.84
CA ALA A 1076 4.46 2.19 -3.16
C ALA A 1076 5.43 1.09 -3.67
N ILE A 1077 5.90 0.19 -2.80
CA ILE A 1077 6.84 -0.88 -3.17
C ILE A 1077 6.07 -2.11 -3.65
N SER A 1078 6.25 -2.43 -4.94
CA SER A 1078 5.62 -3.59 -5.58
C SER A 1078 6.30 -4.93 -5.23
N ASN A 1079 7.61 -4.93 -4.97
CA ASN A 1079 8.35 -6.13 -4.59
C ASN A 1079 8.53 -6.21 -3.06
N ARG A 1080 7.62 -6.95 -2.41
CA ARG A 1080 7.63 -7.24 -0.97
C ARG A 1080 8.33 -8.56 -0.63
N THR A 1081 8.93 -9.24 -1.62
CA THR A 1081 9.60 -10.53 -1.40
C THR A 1081 11.06 -10.30 -1.04
N LEU A 1082 11.51 -10.87 0.08
CA LEU A 1082 12.91 -10.84 0.50
C LEU A 1082 13.69 -11.98 -0.18
N PRO A 1083 14.68 -11.69 -1.04
CA PRO A 1083 15.51 -12.75 -1.60
C PRO A 1083 16.39 -13.37 -0.52
N ALA A 1084 16.65 -14.67 -0.64
CA ALA A 1084 17.54 -15.42 0.25
C ALA A 1084 18.95 -14.78 0.36
N SER A 1085 19.37 -14.02 -0.66
CA SER A 1085 20.67 -13.34 -0.73
C SER A 1085 20.84 -12.13 0.17
N LEU A 1086 19.77 -11.60 0.78
CA LEU A 1086 19.90 -10.56 1.83
C LEU A 1086 20.16 -11.17 3.22
N TYR A 1087 20.16 -12.50 3.31
CA TYR A 1087 20.55 -13.23 4.52
C TYR A 1087 22.00 -13.68 4.37
N LEU A 1088 22.74 -13.69 5.49
CA LEU A 1088 24.00 -14.43 5.51
C LEU A 1088 23.73 -15.85 5.02
N ALA A 1089 24.49 -16.29 4.02
CA ALA A 1089 24.32 -17.60 3.40
C ALA A 1089 24.49 -18.75 4.42
N SER A 1090 25.14 -18.46 5.55
CA SER A 1090 25.32 -19.35 6.68
C SER A 1090 25.36 -18.56 8.00
N LYS A 1091 24.88 -19.19 9.07
CA LYS A 1091 25.01 -18.70 10.45
C LYS A 1091 26.49 -18.43 10.80
N PRO A 1092 26.84 -17.25 11.33
CA PRO A 1092 28.20 -17.01 11.77
C PRO A 1092 28.66 -17.93 12.90
N SER A 1093 29.94 -18.27 12.90
CA SER A 1093 30.55 -19.19 13.88
C SER A 1093 30.43 -18.69 15.33
N TRP A 1094 30.46 -17.38 15.56
CA TRP A 1094 30.34 -16.76 16.90
C TRP A 1094 28.95 -16.90 17.53
N PHE A 1095 27.91 -17.26 16.76
CA PHE A 1095 26.64 -17.67 17.37
C PHE A 1095 26.73 -19.03 18.09
N GLY A 1096 27.78 -19.83 17.88
CA GLY A 1096 28.00 -21.09 18.57
C GLY A 1096 26.78 -22.03 18.49
N ALA A 1097 26.27 -22.51 19.63
CA ALA A 1097 25.05 -23.32 19.69
C ALA A 1097 23.74 -22.51 19.68
N ARG A 1098 23.80 -21.18 19.87
CA ARG A 1098 22.61 -20.32 19.89
C ARG A 1098 21.95 -20.33 18.52
N ALA A 1099 20.63 -20.34 18.46
CA ALA A 1099 19.96 -20.22 17.17
C ALA A 1099 20.39 -18.91 16.50
N PHE A 1100 20.61 -18.98 15.18
CA PHE A 1100 20.70 -17.74 14.41
C PHE A 1100 19.31 -17.11 14.46
N PRO A 1101 19.17 -15.81 14.74
CA PRO A 1101 17.88 -15.16 14.77
C PRO A 1101 17.14 -15.48 13.47
N ALA A 1102 15.85 -15.81 13.58
CA ALA A 1102 14.99 -15.92 12.41
C ALA A 1102 14.60 -14.49 12.02
N ILE A 1103 14.92 -14.03 10.80
CA ILE A 1103 14.83 -12.61 10.48
C ILE A 1103 14.01 -12.29 9.21
N GLY A 1104 13.34 -11.14 9.22
CA GLY A 1104 12.41 -10.65 8.21
C GLY A 1104 11.29 -9.86 8.90
N PRO A 1105 10.18 -9.57 8.22
CA PRO A 1105 8.96 -9.13 8.87
C PRO A 1105 7.87 -10.22 9.05
N ASP A 1106 7.97 -11.38 8.37
CA ASP A 1106 6.93 -12.43 8.27
C ASP A 1106 7.19 -13.76 9.05
N VAL A 1107 8.11 -13.79 10.02
CA VAL A 1107 8.64 -14.99 10.70
C VAL A 1107 8.44 -14.87 12.22
N ALA A 1108 7.74 -15.83 12.82
CA ALA A 1108 7.54 -15.84 14.27
C ALA A 1108 8.89 -15.99 15.01
N GLY A 1109 9.18 -15.11 15.98
CA GLY A 1109 10.35 -15.24 16.86
C GLY A 1109 11.51 -14.25 16.63
N TYR A 1110 11.25 -13.05 16.10
CA TYR A 1110 12.20 -11.94 15.88
C TYR A 1110 12.95 -11.40 17.12
N ARG A 1111 12.92 -12.11 18.24
CA ARG A 1111 13.31 -11.62 19.58
C ARG A 1111 14.48 -12.39 20.18
N GLN A 1112 15.35 -12.96 19.34
CA GLN A 1112 16.54 -13.64 19.85
C GLN A 1112 17.64 -12.62 20.11
N ASP A 1113 18.14 -12.62 21.34
CA ASP A 1113 19.28 -11.82 21.76
C ASP A 1113 20.52 -12.21 20.93
N THR A 1114 21.22 -11.21 20.41
CA THR A 1114 22.57 -11.35 19.86
C THR A 1114 23.53 -11.94 20.90
N PRO A 1115 24.65 -12.56 20.48
CA PRO A 1115 25.68 -12.99 21.42
C PRO A 1115 26.15 -11.84 22.32
N ALA A 1116 26.36 -10.64 21.75
CA ALA A 1116 26.69 -9.41 22.47
C ALA A 1116 25.67 -9.04 23.56
N SER A 1117 24.38 -8.95 23.23
CA SER A 1117 23.34 -8.57 24.21
C SER A 1117 23.19 -9.58 25.34
N ALA A 1118 23.42 -10.85 25.06
CA ALA A 1118 23.39 -11.87 26.10
C ALA A 1118 24.67 -11.93 26.95
N ARG A 1119 25.85 -11.59 26.39
CA ARG A 1119 27.06 -11.37 27.20
C ARG A 1119 26.83 -10.21 28.18
N TRP A 1120 26.19 -9.14 27.70
CA TRP A 1120 25.77 -8.03 28.55
C TRP A 1120 24.77 -8.45 29.64
N ALA A 1121 23.74 -9.23 29.29
CA ALA A 1121 22.77 -9.73 30.27
C ALA A 1121 23.41 -10.65 31.32
N ALA A 1122 24.36 -11.52 30.91
CA ALA A 1122 25.11 -12.37 31.82
C ALA A 1122 25.95 -11.54 32.80
N TYR A 1123 26.65 -10.52 32.29
CA TYR A 1123 27.40 -9.57 33.12
C TYR A 1123 26.51 -8.84 34.14
N LEU A 1124 25.33 -8.36 33.74
CA LEU A 1124 24.39 -7.72 34.67
C LEU A 1124 23.89 -8.68 35.76
N ALA A 1125 23.71 -9.97 35.42
CA ALA A 1125 23.24 -10.99 36.34
C ALA A 1125 24.32 -11.44 37.35
N SER A 1126 25.58 -11.54 36.92
CA SER A 1126 26.67 -12.08 37.73
C SER A 1126 27.53 -11.00 38.41
N GLY A 1127 27.58 -9.79 37.84
CA GLY A 1127 28.57 -8.76 38.17
C GLY A 1127 30.00 -9.09 37.75
N ASN A 1128 30.21 -10.18 37.00
CA ASN A 1128 31.53 -10.66 36.61
C ASN A 1128 31.92 -10.18 35.22
N LEU A 1129 32.96 -9.33 35.15
CA LEU A 1129 33.48 -8.75 33.91
C LEU A 1129 33.88 -9.80 32.86
N SER A 1130 34.25 -11.02 33.27
CA SER A 1130 34.60 -12.06 32.30
C SER A 1130 33.42 -12.47 31.42
N ASP A 1131 32.18 -12.26 31.85
CA ASP A 1131 31.01 -12.69 31.08
C ASP A 1131 30.78 -11.82 29.83
N LEU A 1132 31.50 -10.69 29.72
CA LEU A 1132 31.52 -9.81 28.55
C LEU A 1132 32.42 -10.33 27.41
N PHE A 1133 33.25 -11.34 27.68
CA PHE A 1133 34.28 -11.88 26.77
C PHE A 1133 34.23 -13.40 26.71
#